data_AF-A0A9P9PET4-F1
#
_entry.id   AF-A0A9P9PET4-F1
#
_cell.length_a   1.000
_cell.length_b   1.000
_cell.length_c   1.000
_cell.angle_alpha   90.00
_cell.angle_beta   90.00
_cell.angle_gamma   90.00
#
_symmetry.space_group_name_H-M   'P 1'
#
loop_
_entity.id
_entity.type
_entity.pdbx_description
1 polymer ?
#
loop_
_entity_poly.entity_id
_entity_poly.type
_entity_poly.pdbx_seq_one_letter_code
_entity_poly.pdbx_strand_id
1 'polypeptide(L)'
;MDDATTELTERFERYCDTKDNEFPPDVLAELQSMLRLYSISPEELDFKWQAYNMKMGGEENKMDVKTARDFKKTIQDALERESRGKAQQKSEAKRAQPTPRAKGGDMYDILEGLVPNTPRPSGLNGVNGSTVKRKADFRTPASKATKAHEMSSPGGIMTPKGDAASGPVFDFASRQNANDITEQFMQSDIHIPEPPSEEPKEPRIKLKANTDMSKFSYRSMAMKLSEASEVLDDKIDEFRELIREHMNLDENAFGNPNLESPSEIIAVGRIANDSNEGKLNTASLVLEGSRRHGSGRRVHLNVDGLISYNLFPGQIVALRGTNASGDVFVVSELLSLPLLNQPATKPEELDAINARYLDTPESDPDNVRPLTIMIAAGPYTTDQNLDFAPLDTFLNNAADAYADSVILVGPFLDAEHPQIRTGDFDPPPNSKPDEATMADLFRHHISSALQSFSKRVPTCNVILVPSLRDAHHHHAAFPQDKYIKKELGLGAAGKMIQCVTNPMTLSMNEMTVGMSSIDILDMLRREELVSDKSRAVNIYERGARNVIEQRSFLPLFPPMAREKIVPPPAAVQEKVYKEGEKKEGDEDEEEGPSPFLPLGTMLDTSYLKLGEMLNVRPDILISPSVLQGTVKVVESVIVINPGTLSKRRAAGTFARVIVQPAVVSDVEREKGFAVAHKLWERTRVDIVKI
;
A
#
# COMPACT_ATOMS: atom_id res chain seq x y z
N MET A 1 19.03 -8.05 -41.70
CA MET A 1 18.46 -9.28 -41.13
C MET A 1 17.66 -8.84 -39.91
N ASP A 2 16.42 -9.32 -39.76
CA ASP A 2 15.52 -8.90 -38.68
C ASP A 2 16.17 -9.15 -37.30
N ASP A 3 16.06 -8.18 -36.40
CA ASP A 3 16.58 -8.18 -35.01
C ASP A 3 16.22 -9.50 -34.29
N ALA A 4 14.97 -9.96 -34.44
CA ALA A 4 14.47 -11.20 -33.87
C ALA A 4 15.12 -12.48 -34.43
N THR A 5 15.66 -12.44 -35.66
CA THR A 5 16.32 -13.62 -36.26
C THR A 5 17.70 -13.82 -35.64
N THR A 6 18.45 -12.74 -35.45
CA THR A 6 19.75 -12.78 -34.79
C THR A 6 19.60 -13.25 -33.34
N GLU A 7 18.63 -12.72 -32.61
CA GLU A 7 18.40 -13.13 -31.21
C GLU A 7 17.96 -14.60 -31.08
N LEU A 8 17.11 -15.08 -32.00
CA LEU A 8 16.73 -16.51 -32.03
C LEU A 8 17.95 -17.41 -32.27
N THR A 9 18.83 -17.05 -33.21
CA THR A 9 20.04 -17.82 -33.49
C THR A 9 20.95 -17.86 -32.27
N GLU A 10 21.25 -16.72 -31.65
CA GLU A 10 22.13 -16.64 -30.47
C GLU A 10 21.61 -17.47 -29.28
N ARG A 11 20.30 -17.44 -29.02
CA ARG A 11 19.69 -18.14 -27.88
C ARG A 11 19.53 -19.65 -28.09
N PHE A 12 19.27 -20.07 -29.33
CA PHE A 12 18.93 -21.46 -29.64
C PHE A 12 20.06 -22.28 -30.25
N GLU A 13 21.16 -21.66 -30.70
CA GLU A 13 22.30 -22.38 -31.30
C GLU A 13 22.84 -23.47 -30.35
N ARG A 14 22.90 -23.18 -29.05
CA ARG A 14 23.30 -24.11 -27.99
C ARG A 14 22.43 -25.38 -27.88
N TYR A 15 21.24 -25.39 -28.46
CA TYR A 15 20.32 -26.52 -28.42
C TYR A 15 20.34 -27.35 -29.70
N CYS A 16 20.90 -26.86 -30.81
CA CYS A 16 20.88 -27.56 -32.10
C CYS A 16 22.19 -28.31 -32.39
N ASP A 17 22.08 -29.38 -33.19
CA ASP A 17 23.26 -29.94 -33.87
C ASP A 17 23.56 -29.11 -35.13
N THR A 18 24.47 -28.16 -35.00
CA THR A 18 24.96 -27.36 -36.14
C THR A 18 25.92 -28.19 -36.99
N LYS A 19 25.64 -28.34 -38.29
CA LYS A 19 26.65 -28.74 -39.27
C LYS A 19 27.30 -27.47 -39.79
N ASP A 20 28.63 -27.43 -39.84
CA ASP A 20 29.41 -26.31 -40.37
C ASP A 20 29.16 -24.95 -39.67
N ASN A 21 28.79 -24.95 -38.38
CA ASN A 21 28.41 -23.77 -37.59
C ASN A 21 27.24 -22.96 -38.18
N GLU A 22 26.39 -23.57 -39.01
CA GLU A 22 25.16 -22.94 -39.49
C GLU A 22 23.95 -23.45 -38.71
N PHE A 23 23.10 -22.51 -38.32
CA PHE A 23 21.84 -22.81 -37.63
C PHE A 23 20.86 -23.48 -38.60
N PRO A 24 20.24 -24.63 -38.24
CA PRO A 24 19.35 -25.35 -39.16
C PRO A 24 18.16 -24.47 -39.62
N PRO A 25 18.01 -24.21 -40.94
CA PRO A 25 17.02 -23.26 -41.45
C PRO A 25 15.57 -23.71 -41.20
N ASP A 26 15.32 -25.03 -41.21
CA ASP A 26 14.00 -25.60 -40.94
C ASP A 26 13.57 -25.42 -39.48
N VAL A 27 14.53 -25.45 -38.56
CA VAL A 27 14.29 -25.22 -37.13
C VAL A 27 14.04 -23.73 -36.88
N LEU A 28 14.81 -22.85 -37.53
CA LEU A 28 14.63 -21.41 -37.44
C LEU A 28 13.26 -20.98 -37.93
N ALA A 29 12.79 -21.57 -39.03
CA ALA A 29 11.47 -21.31 -39.59
C ALA A 29 10.34 -21.68 -38.60
N GLU A 30 10.49 -22.78 -37.86
CA GLU A 30 9.51 -23.17 -36.83
C GLU A 30 9.53 -22.21 -35.63
N LEU A 31 10.71 -21.78 -35.15
CA LEU A 31 10.83 -20.80 -34.07
C LEU A 31 10.24 -19.43 -34.45
N GLN A 32 10.55 -18.92 -35.64
CA GLN A 32 9.96 -17.68 -36.17
C GLN A 32 8.43 -17.81 -36.32
N SER A 33 7.95 -18.99 -36.73
CA SER A 33 6.52 -19.26 -36.79
C SER A 33 5.86 -19.16 -35.41
N MET A 34 6.53 -19.61 -34.34
CA MET A 34 6.02 -19.53 -32.96
C MET A 34 5.97 -18.09 -32.44
N LEU A 35 7.01 -17.27 -32.70
CA LEU A 35 6.99 -15.85 -32.34
C LEU A 35 5.79 -15.14 -32.97
N ARG A 36 5.56 -15.39 -34.28
CA ARG A 36 4.46 -14.76 -35.03
C ARG A 36 3.08 -15.26 -34.60
N LEU A 37 2.91 -16.57 -34.39
CA LEU A 37 1.61 -17.16 -34.08
C LEU A 37 1.17 -16.89 -32.63
N TYR A 38 2.13 -16.85 -31.69
CA TYR A 38 1.81 -16.72 -30.27
C TYR A 38 2.13 -15.34 -29.68
N SER A 39 2.68 -14.41 -30.48
CA SER A 39 3.05 -13.05 -30.03
C SER A 39 3.96 -13.05 -28.79
N ILE A 40 4.95 -13.95 -28.79
CA ILE A 40 5.93 -14.12 -27.70
C ILE A 40 7.31 -13.65 -28.17
N SER A 41 8.17 -13.18 -27.25
CA SER A 41 9.54 -12.73 -27.58
C SER A 41 10.51 -13.91 -27.75
N PRO A 42 11.67 -13.74 -28.42
CA PRO A 42 12.72 -14.76 -28.51
C PRO A 42 13.18 -15.27 -27.13
N GLU A 43 13.31 -14.35 -26.16
CA GLU A 43 13.62 -14.66 -24.77
C GLU A 43 12.56 -15.52 -24.08
N GLU A 44 11.28 -15.16 -24.23
CA GLU A 44 10.18 -15.93 -23.64
C GLU A 44 10.09 -17.34 -24.26
N LEU A 45 10.39 -17.46 -25.56
CA LEU A 45 10.43 -18.74 -26.26
C LEU A 45 11.58 -19.63 -25.74
N ASP A 46 12.76 -19.06 -25.46
CA ASP A 46 13.91 -19.76 -24.85
C ASP A 46 13.58 -20.29 -23.45
N PHE A 47 12.95 -19.48 -22.59
CA PHE A 47 12.50 -19.96 -21.27
C PHE A 47 11.47 -21.10 -21.38
N LYS A 48 10.52 -20.99 -22.33
CA LYS A 48 9.53 -22.06 -22.57
C LYS A 48 10.20 -23.34 -23.07
N TRP A 49 11.23 -23.22 -23.90
CA TRP A 49 12.00 -24.37 -24.37
C TRP A 49 12.77 -25.04 -23.23
N GLN A 50 13.42 -24.26 -22.36
CA GLN A 50 14.12 -24.79 -21.18
C GLN A 50 13.14 -25.56 -20.27
N ALA A 51 11.96 -25.01 -20.00
CA ALA A 51 10.92 -25.68 -19.22
C ALA A 51 10.40 -26.96 -19.90
N TYR A 52 10.24 -26.94 -21.23
CA TYR A 52 9.88 -28.12 -22.02
C TYR A 52 10.96 -29.20 -21.92
N ASN A 53 12.23 -28.83 -22.03
CA ASN A 53 13.35 -29.77 -21.96
C ASN A 53 13.50 -30.39 -20.57
N MET A 54 13.26 -29.60 -19.50
CA MET A 54 13.19 -30.11 -18.12
C MET A 54 12.07 -31.15 -17.95
N LYS A 55 10.91 -30.93 -18.58
CA LYS A 55 9.77 -31.85 -18.51
C LYS A 55 9.99 -33.15 -19.30
N MET A 56 10.74 -33.08 -20.40
CA MET A 56 10.97 -34.20 -21.31
C MET A 56 12.20 -35.05 -20.96
N GLY A 57 12.95 -34.72 -19.89
CA GLY A 57 13.95 -35.64 -19.31
C GLY A 57 15.40 -35.14 -19.17
N GLY A 58 15.70 -33.86 -19.41
CA GLY A 58 17.00 -33.25 -19.06
C GLY A 58 18.17 -33.50 -20.04
N GLU A 59 18.92 -32.41 -20.30
CA GLU A 59 20.20 -32.18 -20.99
C GLU A 59 20.60 -32.89 -22.31
N GLU A 60 20.04 -34.04 -22.71
CA GLU A 60 20.44 -34.72 -23.97
C GLU A 60 19.51 -34.46 -25.18
N ASN A 61 18.39 -33.76 -25.00
CA ASN A 61 17.48 -33.46 -26.11
C ASN A 61 17.98 -32.26 -26.92
N LYS A 62 18.71 -32.55 -27.99
CA LYS A 62 19.01 -31.56 -29.03
C LYS A 62 17.77 -31.24 -29.85
N MET A 63 17.63 -29.98 -30.21
CA MET A 63 16.52 -29.44 -30.97
C MET A 63 16.73 -29.72 -32.47
N ASP A 64 15.91 -30.63 -32.98
CA ASP A 64 15.71 -30.91 -34.39
C ASP A 64 14.31 -30.44 -34.84
N VAL A 65 14.01 -30.58 -36.13
CA VAL A 65 12.72 -30.14 -36.69
C VAL A 65 11.53 -30.86 -36.02
N LYS A 66 11.72 -32.12 -35.60
CA LYS A 66 10.67 -32.91 -34.96
C LYS A 66 10.36 -32.39 -33.56
N THR A 67 11.39 -32.21 -32.74
CA THR A 67 11.26 -31.68 -31.37
C THR A 67 10.79 -30.23 -31.35
N ALA A 68 11.18 -29.40 -32.32
CA ALA A 68 10.65 -28.04 -32.49
C ALA A 68 9.12 -28.05 -32.77
N ARG A 69 8.63 -29.01 -33.56
CA ARG A 69 7.18 -29.18 -33.82
C ARG A 69 6.42 -29.72 -32.63
N ASP A 70 7.00 -30.67 -31.88
CA ASP A 70 6.40 -31.20 -30.66
C ASP A 70 6.31 -30.13 -29.56
N PHE A 71 7.34 -29.28 -29.47
CA PHE A 71 7.36 -28.10 -28.61
C PHE A 71 6.28 -27.08 -29.00
N LYS A 72 6.17 -26.75 -30.30
CA LYS A 72 5.10 -25.90 -30.84
C LYS A 72 3.71 -26.39 -30.48
N LYS A 73 3.47 -27.70 -30.62
CA LYS A 73 2.20 -28.33 -30.23
C LYS A 73 1.94 -28.20 -28.74
N THR A 74 2.96 -28.35 -27.91
CA THR A 74 2.85 -28.19 -26.45
C THR A 74 2.48 -26.77 -26.06
N ILE A 75 3.05 -25.75 -26.72
CA ILE A 75 2.67 -24.35 -26.53
C ILE A 75 1.22 -24.12 -26.95
N GLN A 76 0.79 -24.68 -28.09
CA GLN A 76 -0.58 -24.57 -28.56
C GLN A 76 -1.58 -25.20 -27.57
N ASP A 77 -1.32 -26.41 -27.10
CA ASP A 77 -2.20 -27.11 -26.16
C ASP A 77 -2.30 -26.36 -24.81
N ALA A 78 -1.21 -25.74 -24.37
CA ALA A 78 -1.20 -24.90 -23.16
C ALA A 78 -2.07 -23.65 -23.34
N LEU A 79 -1.96 -22.98 -24.50
CA LEU A 79 -2.74 -21.79 -24.83
C LEU A 79 -4.23 -22.13 -25.01
N GLU A 80 -4.55 -23.28 -25.62
CA GLU A 80 -5.92 -23.76 -25.77
C GLU A 80 -6.55 -24.08 -24.41
N ARG A 81 -5.81 -24.72 -23.48
CA ARG A 81 -6.28 -24.96 -22.10
C ARG A 81 -6.55 -23.66 -21.35
N GLU A 82 -5.68 -22.67 -21.49
CA GLU A 82 -5.88 -21.36 -20.87
C GLU A 82 -7.11 -20.63 -21.46
N SER A 83 -7.33 -20.75 -22.77
CA SER A 83 -8.50 -20.16 -23.45
C SER A 83 -9.81 -20.85 -23.05
N ARG A 84 -9.83 -22.17 -22.88
CA ARG A 84 -11.00 -22.94 -22.43
C ARG A 84 -11.31 -22.66 -20.96
N GLY A 85 -10.28 -22.51 -20.12
CA GLY A 85 -10.43 -22.06 -18.72
C GLY A 85 -11.07 -20.67 -18.62
N LYS A 86 -10.77 -19.76 -19.56
CA LYS A 86 -11.41 -18.43 -19.66
C LYS A 86 -12.83 -18.48 -20.25
N ALA A 87 -13.14 -19.44 -21.14
CA ALA A 87 -14.46 -19.59 -21.76
C ALA A 87 -15.49 -20.24 -20.82
N GLN A 88 -15.08 -21.20 -19.99
CA GLN A 88 -15.97 -21.88 -19.03
C GLN A 88 -16.41 -20.99 -17.86
N GLN A 89 -15.71 -19.89 -17.60
CA GLN A 89 -16.15 -18.85 -16.65
C GLN A 89 -17.26 -17.93 -17.20
N LYS A 90 -17.59 -17.99 -18.50
CA LYS A 90 -18.59 -17.12 -19.13
C LYS A 90 -19.98 -17.75 -19.30
N SER A 91 -20.19 -19.03 -18.95
CA SER A 91 -21.41 -19.74 -19.37
C SER A 91 -22.16 -20.53 -18.30
N GLU A 92 -22.20 -20.15 -17.02
CA GLU A 92 -23.21 -20.71 -16.11
C GLU A 92 -23.84 -19.66 -15.18
N ALA A 93 -25.01 -19.20 -15.60
CA ALA A 93 -26.02 -18.56 -14.76
C ALA A 93 -27.11 -19.61 -14.42
N LYS A 94 -27.21 -19.93 -13.13
CA LYS A 94 -28.33 -20.52 -12.34
C LYS A 94 -29.24 -21.60 -12.98
N ARG A 95 -29.33 -22.76 -12.30
CA ARG A 95 -30.59 -23.31 -11.74
C ARG A 95 -30.34 -24.46 -10.75
N ALA A 96 -30.87 -24.32 -9.54
CA ALA A 96 -30.97 -25.36 -8.51
C ALA A 96 -32.40 -25.92 -8.47
N GLN A 97 -32.55 -27.21 -8.13
CA GLN A 97 -33.65 -27.93 -7.42
C GLN A 97 -33.53 -29.48 -7.70
N PRO A 98 -34.07 -30.41 -6.87
CA PRO A 98 -33.24 -31.23 -5.98
C PRO A 98 -33.53 -32.76 -5.94
N THR A 99 -32.77 -33.49 -5.09
CA THR A 99 -32.97 -34.84 -4.46
C THR A 99 -32.79 -36.12 -5.33
N PRO A 100 -32.55 -37.35 -4.76
CA PRO A 100 -32.23 -37.79 -3.37
C PRO A 100 -31.00 -38.74 -3.22
N ARG A 101 -30.63 -39.05 -1.97
CA ARG A 101 -29.61 -40.04 -1.53
C ARG A 101 -29.91 -41.49 -1.99
N ALA A 102 -28.89 -42.21 -2.43
CA ALA A 102 -28.77 -43.68 -2.28
C ALA A 102 -27.30 -44.16 -2.31
N LYS A 103 -27.09 -45.33 -1.70
CA LYS A 103 -25.83 -45.96 -1.25
C LYS A 103 -24.91 -46.49 -2.37
N GLY A 104 -23.60 -46.43 -2.10
CA GLY A 104 -22.64 -47.52 -2.35
C GLY A 104 -21.93 -47.58 -3.70
N GLY A 105 -20.60 -47.68 -3.67
CA GLY A 105 -19.77 -48.22 -4.76
C GLY A 105 -18.56 -47.36 -5.13
N ASP A 106 -17.41 -47.69 -4.54
CA ASP A 106 -16.08 -47.26 -4.97
C ASP A 106 -15.80 -47.63 -6.43
N MET A 107 -15.34 -46.66 -7.23
CA MET A 107 -14.68 -46.87 -8.53
C MET A 107 -13.58 -45.83 -8.77
N TYR A 108 -12.66 -45.70 -7.81
CA TYR A 108 -11.36 -45.07 -8.00
C TYR A 108 -10.26 -45.94 -7.38
N ASP A 109 -10.13 -47.17 -7.88
CA ASP A 109 -9.02 -48.08 -7.55
C ASP A 109 -8.58 -48.93 -8.76
N ILE A 110 -8.55 -48.34 -9.96
CA ILE A 110 -8.00 -48.99 -11.17
C ILE A 110 -7.34 -47.95 -12.10
N LEU A 111 -6.23 -47.32 -11.67
CA LEU A 111 -5.10 -47.02 -12.58
C LEU A 111 -3.81 -46.54 -11.89
N GLU A 112 -3.44 -47.11 -10.73
CA GLU A 112 -2.10 -46.92 -10.14
C GLU A 112 -1.22 -48.16 -10.37
N GLY A 113 -1.08 -48.56 -11.64
CA GLY A 113 -0.33 -49.76 -12.01
C GLY A 113 0.40 -49.59 -13.32
N LEU A 114 1.57 -48.93 -13.29
CA LEU A 114 2.55 -48.97 -14.38
C LEU A 114 3.94 -48.39 -14.00
N VAL A 115 4.58 -48.88 -12.93
CA VAL A 115 6.04 -49.16 -12.99
C VAL A 115 6.47 -50.18 -11.91
N PRO A 116 7.46 -51.05 -12.21
CA PRO A 116 7.69 -52.34 -11.53
C PRO A 116 8.91 -52.40 -10.57
N ASN A 117 8.91 -53.46 -9.75
CA ASN A 117 10.03 -54.15 -9.07
C ASN A 117 10.72 -53.42 -7.89
N THR A 118 11.02 -54.00 -6.71
CA THR A 118 10.91 -55.30 -6.00
C THR A 118 11.55 -55.04 -4.59
N PRO A 119 11.68 -55.99 -3.64
CA PRO A 119 10.77 -56.97 -3.06
C PRO A 119 10.65 -56.83 -1.50
N ARG A 120 9.57 -57.39 -0.93
CA ARG A 120 9.49 -57.71 0.52
C ARG A 120 10.34 -58.96 0.84
N PRO A 121 10.73 -59.17 2.11
CA PRO A 121 10.17 -60.36 2.76
C PRO A 121 9.71 -60.16 4.21
N SER A 122 8.54 -60.77 4.45
CA SER A 122 8.04 -61.47 5.64
C SER A 122 9.04 -61.86 6.74
N GLY A 123 8.58 -61.86 8.01
CA GLY A 123 9.05 -62.85 9.00
C GLY A 123 8.80 -62.51 10.47
N LEU A 124 8.14 -63.43 11.18
CA LEU A 124 7.67 -63.37 12.56
C LEU A 124 8.75 -63.43 13.67
N ASN A 125 8.33 -62.99 14.88
CA ASN A 125 8.60 -63.48 16.25
C ASN A 125 9.99 -64.02 16.64
N GLY A 126 10.52 -63.49 17.76
CA GLY A 126 11.18 -64.33 18.78
C GLY A 126 12.48 -63.82 19.42
N VAL A 127 12.36 -63.32 20.66
CA VAL A 127 13.17 -63.56 21.88
C VAL A 127 14.73 -63.56 21.84
N ASN A 128 15.29 -62.71 22.72
CA ASN A 128 16.63 -62.72 23.37
C ASN A 128 17.92 -62.48 22.56
N GLY A 129 18.73 -61.52 23.01
CA GLY A 129 20.17 -61.50 22.73
C GLY A 129 20.83 -60.12 22.77
N SER A 130 21.59 -59.86 23.84
CA SER A 130 22.48 -58.71 24.04
C SER A 130 23.57 -58.56 22.97
N THR A 131 23.87 -57.34 22.52
CA THR A 131 25.18 -56.64 22.64
C THR A 131 25.31 -55.46 21.67
N VAL A 132 26.01 -54.44 22.15
CA VAL A 132 26.19 -53.08 21.63
C VAL A 132 27.03 -53.03 20.35
N LYS A 133 26.56 -52.34 19.31
CA LYS A 133 27.40 -51.54 18.39
C LYS A 133 26.71 -50.26 17.95
N ARG A 134 27.40 -49.14 18.21
CA ARG A 134 27.05 -47.75 17.87
C ARG A 134 26.78 -47.59 16.37
N LYS A 135 25.70 -46.89 16.03
CA LYS A 135 25.52 -46.24 14.72
C LYS A 135 25.00 -44.83 14.94
N ALA A 136 25.63 -43.89 14.25
CA ALA A 136 25.41 -42.46 14.32
C ALA A 136 23.99 -42.08 13.87
N ASP A 137 23.32 -41.28 14.68
CA ASP A 137 22.12 -40.54 14.28
C ASP A 137 22.55 -39.41 13.34
N PHE A 138 22.28 -39.57 12.04
CA PHE A 138 22.11 -38.44 11.14
C PHE A 138 20.65 -37.98 11.27
N ARG A 139 20.34 -37.32 12.40
CA ARG A 139 19.12 -36.54 12.53
C ARG A 139 19.47 -35.08 12.27
N THR A 140 18.96 -34.56 11.16
CA THR A 140 18.85 -33.12 10.92
C THR A 140 18.23 -32.47 12.16
N PRO A 141 18.82 -31.40 12.73
CA PRO A 141 18.22 -30.72 13.86
C PRO A 141 16.86 -30.17 13.41
N ALA A 142 15.78 -30.64 14.03
CA ALA A 142 14.48 -30.00 13.92
C ALA A 142 14.64 -28.58 14.46
N SER A 143 14.52 -27.59 13.58
CA SER A 143 14.26 -26.22 13.99
C SER A 143 13.05 -26.26 14.93
N LYS A 144 13.20 -25.70 16.13
CA LYS A 144 12.08 -25.43 17.02
C LYS A 144 11.21 -24.37 16.35
N ALA A 145 10.38 -24.78 15.41
CA ALA A 145 9.18 -24.05 15.05
C ALA A 145 8.25 -24.17 16.26
N THR A 146 8.22 -23.13 17.08
CA THR A 146 7.13 -22.88 18.02
C THR A 146 5.84 -22.92 17.21
N LYS A 147 5.05 -23.98 17.39
CA LYS A 147 3.64 -24.01 16.99
C LYS A 147 2.89 -22.99 17.85
N ALA A 148 2.95 -21.72 17.47
CA ALA A 148 1.89 -20.78 17.80
C ALA A 148 0.75 -21.05 16.80
N HIS A 149 -0.07 -22.06 17.10
CA HIS A 149 -1.43 -22.05 16.58
C HIS A 149 -2.16 -20.94 17.33
N GLU A 150 -2.25 -19.75 16.74
CA GLU A 150 -3.19 -18.70 17.16
C GLU A 150 -4.62 -19.06 16.73
N MET A 151 -5.09 -20.21 17.18
CA MET A 151 -6.50 -20.62 17.14
C MET A 151 -6.84 -21.18 18.52
N SER A 152 -6.77 -20.32 19.54
CA SER A 152 -7.37 -20.45 20.88
C SER A 152 -6.76 -19.37 21.78
N SER A 153 -7.41 -18.21 21.89
CA SER A 153 -7.16 -17.34 23.05
C SER A 153 -7.86 -17.96 24.26
N PRO A 154 -7.21 -18.12 25.43
CA PRO A 154 -7.90 -18.43 26.67
C PRO A 154 -8.92 -17.32 26.96
N GLY A 155 -10.17 -17.71 27.20
CA GLY A 155 -11.31 -16.83 27.34
C GLY A 155 -10.99 -15.49 28.01
N GLY A 156 -11.07 -14.42 27.22
CA GLY A 156 -11.06 -13.07 27.74
C GLY A 156 -12.18 -12.96 28.76
N ILE A 157 -11.83 -12.58 29.99
CA ILE A 157 -12.78 -12.34 31.06
C ILE A 157 -13.71 -11.21 30.58
N MET A 158 -14.88 -11.59 30.06
CA MET A 158 -15.98 -10.67 29.85
C MET A 158 -16.53 -10.30 31.22
N THR A 159 -15.94 -9.28 31.85
CA THR A 159 -16.70 -8.50 32.82
C THR A 159 -17.95 -7.97 32.12
N PRO A 160 -19.17 -8.23 32.61
CA PRO A 160 -20.38 -7.68 32.02
C PRO A 160 -20.34 -6.16 32.17
N LYS A 161 -20.01 -5.46 31.09
CA LYS A 161 -20.17 -4.01 31.00
C LYS A 161 -21.53 -3.75 30.36
N GLY A 162 -22.41 -3.11 31.14
CA GLY A 162 -23.76 -2.75 30.74
C GLY A 162 -23.82 -1.90 29.47
N ASP A 163 -25.03 -1.83 28.91
CA ASP A 163 -25.39 -1.17 27.65
C ASP A 163 -24.53 0.06 27.33
N ALA A 164 -23.62 -0.10 26.36
CA ALA A 164 -22.80 0.97 25.79
C ALA A 164 -23.61 1.99 24.95
N ALA A 165 -24.94 1.86 24.92
CA ALA A 165 -25.87 2.77 24.24
C ALA A 165 -26.27 3.99 25.09
N SER A 166 -25.82 4.13 26.34
CA SER A 166 -26.32 5.14 27.30
C SER A 166 -25.53 6.46 27.37
N GLY A 167 -24.66 6.75 26.39
CA GLY A 167 -24.06 8.09 26.26
C GLY A 167 -24.99 9.06 25.52
N PRO A 168 -24.91 10.39 25.79
CA PRO A 168 -25.74 11.38 25.10
C PRO A 168 -25.59 11.25 23.57
N VAL A 169 -26.73 11.36 22.87
CA VAL A 169 -26.79 11.45 21.40
C VAL A 169 -26.12 12.76 21.01
N PHE A 170 -25.19 12.69 20.06
CA PHE A 170 -24.51 13.87 19.54
C PHE A 170 -25.27 14.35 18.32
N ASP A 171 -25.90 15.52 18.44
CA ASP A 171 -26.51 16.20 17.29
C ASP A 171 -25.47 17.08 16.60
N PHE A 172 -25.07 16.68 15.40
CA PHE A 172 -24.10 17.41 14.59
C PHE A 172 -24.55 18.83 14.27
N ALA A 173 -25.85 19.09 14.11
CA ALA A 173 -26.36 20.44 13.83
C ALA A 173 -26.16 21.40 15.02
N SER A 174 -26.20 20.88 16.25
CA SER A 174 -26.03 21.65 17.49
C SER A 174 -24.57 21.90 17.90
N ARG A 175 -23.60 21.43 17.10
CA ARG A 175 -22.17 21.53 17.42
C ARG A 175 -21.73 22.98 17.60
N GLN A 176 -20.83 23.20 18.54
CA GLN A 176 -20.25 24.51 18.82
C GLN A 176 -18.95 24.68 18.02
N ASN A 177 -18.55 25.93 17.76
CA ASN A 177 -17.25 26.27 17.16
C ASN A 177 -17.09 25.82 15.70
N ALA A 178 -18.19 25.69 14.94
CA ALA A 178 -18.10 25.40 13.51
C ALA A 178 -17.31 26.51 12.81
N ASN A 179 -16.40 26.12 11.91
CA ASN A 179 -15.46 26.99 11.19
C ASN A 179 -14.34 27.64 12.04
N ASP A 180 -14.21 27.29 13.32
CA ASP A 180 -13.07 27.74 14.13
C ASP A 180 -11.76 27.13 13.61
N ILE A 181 -10.73 27.97 13.48
CA ILE A 181 -9.38 27.56 13.11
C ILE A 181 -8.65 27.08 14.36
N THR A 182 -8.30 25.80 14.42
CA THR A 182 -7.59 25.18 15.54
C THR A 182 -6.08 25.24 15.40
N GLU A 183 -5.58 25.24 14.18
CA GLU A 183 -4.17 25.40 13.87
C GLU A 183 -4.02 26.14 12.55
N GLN A 184 -2.97 26.95 12.44
CA GLN A 184 -2.70 27.77 11.27
C GLN A 184 -1.21 27.81 10.99
N PHE A 185 -0.85 27.71 9.73
CA PHE A 185 0.49 27.94 9.21
C PHE A 185 0.42 28.95 8.06
N MET A 186 1.25 29.99 8.11
CA MET A 186 1.60 30.83 6.98
C MET A 186 2.95 31.51 7.27
N GLN A 187 3.83 31.60 6.27
CA GLN A 187 5.10 32.33 6.40
C GLN A 187 4.96 33.82 6.06
N SER A 188 4.02 34.13 5.17
CA SER A 188 3.67 35.46 4.71
C SER A 188 2.22 35.78 5.13
N ASP A 189 1.85 37.06 5.17
CA ASP A 189 0.47 37.45 5.47
C ASP A 189 -0.45 37.11 4.29
N ILE A 190 -1.03 35.91 4.32
CA ILE A 190 -1.91 35.38 3.29
C ILE A 190 -3.33 35.35 3.87
N HIS A 191 -4.21 36.19 3.32
CA HIS A 191 -5.61 36.20 3.73
C HIS A 191 -6.42 35.09 3.04
N ILE A 192 -7.53 34.71 3.67
CA ILE A 192 -8.51 33.82 3.05
C ILE A 192 -9.18 34.63 1.93
N PRO A 193 -9.23 34.12 0.69
CA PRO A 193 -9.85 34.83 -0.41
C PRO A 193 -11.34 35.01 -0.18
N GLU A 194 -11.86 36.18 -0.55
CA GLU A 194 -13.30 36.38 -0.68
C GLU A 194 -13.84 35.59 -1.90
N PRO A 195 -15.13 35.22 -1.91
CA PRO A 195 -15.77 34.65 -3.09
C PRO A 195 -15.55 35.54 -4.32
N PRO A 196 -15.27 34.95 -5.49
CA PRO A 196 -15.02 35.73 -6.70
C PRO A 196 -16.28 36.48 -7.13
N SER A 197 -16.11 37.68 -7.69
CA SER A 197 -17.22 38.50 -8.19
C SER A 197 -17.92 37.87 -9.41
N GLU A 198 -17.18 37.11 -10.20
CA GLU A 198 -17.68 36.31 -11.32
C GLU A 198 -17.22 34.86 -11.16
N GLU A 199 -18.09 33.91 -11.46
CA GLU A 199 -17.75 32.49 -11.33
C GLU A 199 -16.66 32.08 -12.33
N PRO A 200 -15.68 31.26 -11.92
CA PRO A 200 -14.63 30.81 -12.83
C PRO A 200 -15.22 30.07 -14.03
N LYS A 201 -14.81 30.46 -15.26
CA LYS A 201 -15.30 29.81 -16.50
C LYS A 201 -14.63 28.47 -16.76
N GLU A 202 -13.41 28.28 -16.26
CA GLU A 202 -12.60 27.08 -16.45
C GLU A 202 -11.95 26.62 -15.14
N PRO A 203 -11.59 25.32 -15.01
CA PRO A 203 -10.80 24.85 -13.88
C PRO A 203 -9.41 25.51 -13.81
N ARG A 204 -9.13 26.14 -12.67
CA ARG A 204 -7.85 26.83 -12.40
C ARG A 204 -6.70 25.88 -12.02
N ILE A 205 -7.04 24.65 -11.67
CA ILE A 205 -6.09 23.57 -11.36
C ILE A 205 -6.13 22.50 -12.43
N LYS A 206 -4.95 22.20 -13.00
CA LYS A 206 -4.73 21.07 -13.90
C LYS A 206 -4.08 19.92 -13.14
N LEU A 207 -4.68 18.74 -13.26
CA LEU A 207 -4.18 17.52 -12.62
C LEU A 207 -3.30 16.70 -13.58
N LYS A 208 -2.19 16.18 -13.07
CA LYS A 208 -1.33 15.20 -13.76
C LYS A 208 -0.86 14.14 -12.77
N ALA A 209 -1.20 12.88 -13.03
CA ALA A 209 -0.72 11.76 -12.22
C ALA A 209 0.80 11.56 -12.38
N ASN A 210 1.53 11.52 -11.26
CA ASN A 210 2.95 11.14 -11.25
C ASN A 210 3.12 9.64 -10.94
N THR A 211 2.12 9.03 -10.33
CA THR A 211 2.04 7.59 -10.08
C THR A 211 1.35 6.87 -11.24
N ASP A 212 1.93 5.75 -11.68
CA ASP A 212 1.30 4.87 -12.67
C ASP A 212 0.22 4.01 -12.03
N MET A 213 -1.02 4.49 -12.12
CA MET A 213 -2.19 3.84 -11.54
C MET A 213 -2.50 2.46 -12.13
N SER A 214 -1.95 2.12 -13.31
CA SER A 214 -2.20 0.80 -13.92
C SER A 214 -1.48 -0.33 -13.17
N LYS A 215 -0.40 0.00 -12.46
CA LYS A 215 0.36 -0.98 -11.67
C LYS A 215 -0.35 -1.44 -10.39
N PHE A 216 -1.37 -0.71 -9.95
CA PHE A 216 -2.12 -1.00 -8.72
C PHE A 216 -3.21 -2.06 -8.92
N SER A 217 -3.59 -2.38 -10.16
CA SER A 217 -4.59 -3.41 -10.46
C SER A 217 -4.02 -4.84 -10.38
N TYR A 218 -3.14 -5.08 -9.40
CA TYR A 218 -2.56 -6.39 -9.14
C TYR A 218 -3.55 -7.29 -8.39
N ARG A 219 -3.29 -8.60 -8.41
CA ARG A 219 -4.10 -9.57 -7.68
C ARG A 219 -3.61 -9.66 -6.24
N SER A 220 -4.44 -9.22 -5.30
CA SER A 220 -4.22 -9.42 -3.87
C SER A 220 -4.64 -10.83 -3.42
N MET A 221 -4.50 -11.12 -2.12
CA MET A 221 -4.88 -12.38 -1.45
C MET A 221 -3.96 -13.59 -1.69
N ALA A 222 -2.85 -13.42 -2.42
CA ALA A 222 -1.80 -14.42 -2.52
C ALA A 222 -0.42 -13.74 -2.52
N MET A 223 0.34 -13.91 -1.45
CA MET A 223 1.69 -13.34 -1.31
C MET A 223 2.72 -14.47 -1.26
N LYS A 224 3.70 -14.44 -2.16
CA LYS A 224 4.83 -15.39 -2.10
C LYS A 224 5.93 -14.81 -1.21
N LEU A 225 6.37 -15.60 -0.25
CA LEU A 225 7.45 -15.18 0.67
C LEU A 225 8.76 -14.87 -0.05
N SER A 226 9.05 -15.55 -1.16
CA SER A 226 10.24 -15.27 -1.98
C SER A 226 10.22 -13.85 -2.55
N GLU A 227 9.11 -13.45 -3.18
CA GLU A 227 8.93 -12.12 -3.77
C GLU A 227 8.90 -11.04 -2.69
N ALA A 228 8.13 -11.27 -1.62
CA ALA A 228 8.08 -10.37 -0.47
C ALA A 228 9.46 -10.12 0.12
N SER A 229 10.26 -11.18 0.29
CA SER A 229 11.61 -11.06 0.85
C SER A 229 12.60 -10.35 -0.07
N GLU A 230 12.41 -10.43 -1.38
CA GLU A 230 13.25 -9.77 -2.39
C GLU A 230 13.01 -8.26 -2.36
N VAL A 231 11.74 -7.81 -2.34
CA VAL A 231 11.40 -6.37 -2.22
C VAL A 231 12.02 -5.73 -0.99
N LEU A 232 12.06 -6.46 0.13
CA LEU A 232 12.65 -5.98 1.36
C LEU A 232 14.18 -5.91 1.32
N ASP A 233 14.81 -6.81 0.57
CA ASP A 233 16.27 -6.88 0.40
C ASP A 233 16.76 -5.78 -0.55
N ASP A 234 16.06 -5.63 -1.68
CA ASP A 234 16.31 -4.61 -2.70
C ASP A 234 16.30 -3.21 -2.09
N LYS A 235 15.38 -2.94 -1.16
CA LYS A 235 15.29 -1.64 -0.49
C LYS A 235 16.56 -1.31 0.31
N ILE A 236 17.18 -2.28 0.98
CA ILE A 236 18.43 -2.06 1.73
C ILE A 236 19.57 -1.75 0.74
N ASP A 237 19.66 -2.52 -0.34
CA ASP A 237 20.70 -2.37 -1.36
C ASP A 237 20.54 -1.03 -2.12
N GLU A 238 19.32 -0.62 -2.47
CA GLU A 238 19.04 0.68 -3.10
C GLU A 238 19.50 1.84 -2.22
N PHE A 239 19.18 1.82 -0.92
CA PHE A 239 19.64 2.87 0.00
C PHE A 239 21.15 2.88 0.19
N ARG A 240 21.80 1.72 0.21
CA ARG A 240 23.27 1.63 0.26
C ARG A 240 23.90 2.36 -0.92
N GLU A 241 23.40 2.10 -2.12
CA GLU A 241 23.89 2.77 -3.33
C GLU A 241 23.65 4.28 -3.29
N LEU A 242 22.46 4.71 -2.85
CA LEU A 242 22.14 6.13 -2.70
C LEU A 242 23.10 6.85 -1.74
N ILE A 243 23.46 6.23 -0.62
CA ILE A 243 24.40 6.81 0.36
C ILE A 243 25.81 6.85 -0.21
N ARG A 244 26.24 5.78 -0.88
CA ARG A 244 27.55 5.69 -1.54
C ARG A 244 27.75 6.83 -2.53
N GLU A 245 26.78 7.04 -3.42
CA GLU A 245 26.82 8.11 -4.42
C GLU A 245 26.74 9.50 -3.79
N HIS A 246 25.81 9.71 -2.84
CA HIS A 246 25.61 11.02 -2.23
C HIS A 246 26.81 11.51 -1.42
N MET A 247 27.46 10.60 -0.69
CA MET A 247 28.60 10.92 0.17
C MET A 247 29.96 10.66 -0.52
N ASN A 248 29.97 10.22 -1.78
CA ASN A 248 31.16 9.85 -2.55
C ASN A 248 32.08 8.89 -1.76
N LEU A 249 31.48 7.82 -1.22
CA LEU A 249 32.18 6.81 -0.42
C LEU A 249 32.73 5.69 -1.29
N ASP A 250 33.91 5.18 -0.96
CA ASP A 250 34.47 4.00 -1.60
C ASP A 250 33.72 2.72 -1.16
N GLU A 251 33.65 1.72 -2.04
CA GLU A 251 33.06 0.40 -1.71
C GLU A 251 33.68 -0.23 -0.47
N ASN A 252 34.99 -0.02 -0.26
CA ASN A 252 35.74 -0.55 0.87
C ASN A 252 35.37 0.09 2.22
N ALA A 253 34.66 1.22 2.22
CA ALA A 253 34.14 1.81 3.45
C ALA A 253 32.96 1.02 4.02
N PHE A 254 32.27 0.24 3.18
CA PHE A 254 31.16 -0.59 3.60
C PHE A 254 31.63 -1.96 4.08
N GLY A 255 30.96 -2.51 5.09
CA GLY A 255 31.29 -3.83 5.62
C GLY A 255 30.08 -4.59 6.14
N ASN A 256 30.27 -5.88 6.42
CA ASN A 256 29.26 -6.71 7.06
C ASN A 256 29.33 -6.51 8.58
N PRO A 257 28.30 -5.95 9.22
CA PRO A 257 28.33 -5.66 10.65
C PRO A 257 28.26 -6.92 11.54
N ASN A 258 28.02 -8.11 10.96
CA ASN A 258 28.02 -9.39 11.66
C ASN A 258 29.40 -10.05 11.75
N LEU A 259 30.42 -9.48 11.11
CA LEU A 259 31.78 -10.03 11.15
C LEU A 259 32.59 -9.32 12.22
N GLU A 260 33.34 -10.11 12.99
CA GLU A 260 34.28 -9.60 13.98
C GLU A 260 35.40 -8.83 13.28
N SER A 261 35.53 -7.56 13.62
CA SER A 261 36.55 -6.67 13.07
C SER A 261 36.81 -5.49 14.02
N PRO A 262 38.09 -5.15 14.28
CA PRO A 262 38.44 -3.94 15.01
C PRO A 262 38.34 -2.68 14.13
N SER A 263 38.20 -2.83 12.81
CA SER A 263 38.10 -1.71 11.88
C SER A 263 36.70 -1.11 11.89
N GLU A 264 36.64 0.22 11.84
CA GLU A 264 35.38 0.94 11.68
C GLU A 264 34.86 0.79 10.25
N ILE A 265 33.59 0.46 10.11
CA ILE A 265 32.91 0.24 8.82
C ILE A 265 31.59 1.03 8.78
N ILE A 266 31.07 1.19 7.57
CA ILE A 266 29.70 1.65 7.32
C ILE A 266 28.82 0.44 7.03
N ALA A 267 27.77 0.27 7.82
CA ALA A 267 26.77 -0.77 7.63
C ALA A 267 25.42 -0.14 7.28
N VAL A 268 24.81 -0.62 6.20
CA VAL A 268 23.46 -0.22 5.79
C VAL A 268 22.54 -1.40 6.02
N GLY A 269 21.41 -1.15 6.67
CA GLY A 269 20.47 -2.20 7.01
C GLY A 269 19.15 -1.65 7.53
N ARG A 270 18.26 -2.58 7.83
CA ARG A 270 16.94 -2.29 8.38
C ARG A 270 16.92 -2.48 9.88
N ILE A 271 16.36 -1.51 10.60
CA ILE A 271 16.07 -1.65 12.02
C ILE A 271 14.98 -2.70 12.22
N ALA A 272 15.24 -3.67 13.09
CA ALA A 272 14.26 -4.68 13.49
C ALA A 272 14.27 -4.88 15.00
N ASN A 273 13.28 -5.62 15.48
CA ASN A 273 13.19 -6.10 16.85
C ASN A 273 13.61 -7.57 16.88
N ASP A 274 14.47 -7.96 17.83
CA ASP A 274 14.85 -9.36 18.04
C ASP A 274 13.77 -10.15 18.81
N SER A 275 12.88 -9.44 19.50
CA SER A 275 11.71 -9.98 20.18
C SER A 275 10.48 -9.93 19.28
N ASN A 276 9.72 -11.02 19.28
CA ASN A 276 8.40 -11.08 18.64
C ASN A 276 7.32 -10.34 19.45
N GLU A 277 7.61 -10.00 20.71
CA GLU A 277 6.69 -9.36 21.64
C GLU A 277 7.28 -8.04 22.19
N GLY A 278 6.41 -7.06 22.42
CA GLY A 278 6.78 -5.78 23.03
C GLY A 278 7.16 -4.68 22.04
N LYS A 279 7.44 -3.50 22.59
CA LYS A 279 7.86 -2.31 21.84
C LYS A 279 9.39 -2.31 21.68
N LEU A 280 9.86 -1.79 20.54
CA LEU A 280 11.28 -1.59 20.28
C LEU A 280 11.95 -0.79 21.41
N ASN A 281 13.05 -1.33 21.94
CA ASN A 281 13.87 -0.71 22.98
C ASN A 281 15.35 -0.97 22.70
N THR A 282 16.26 -0.35 23.45
CA THR A 282 17.70 -0.44 23.19
C THR A 282 18.26 -1.86 23.37
N ALA A 283 17.68 -2.68 24.25
CA ALA A 283 18.12 -4.06 24.44
C ALA A 283 17.69 -4.99 23.28
N SER A 284 16.56 -4.66 22.65
CA SER A 284 15.95 -5.48 21.59
C SER A 284 16.25 -4.97 20.17
N LEU A 285 17.13 -3.98 20.06
CA LEU A 285 17.47 -3.27 18.82
C LEU A 285 18.50 -4.06 18.01
N VAL A 286 18.12 -4.44 16.79
CA VAL A 286 19.01 -5.14 15.85
C VAL A 286 19.02 -4.48 14.48
N LEU A 287 20.14 -4.61 13.78
CA LEU A 287 20.30 -4.24 12.38
C LEU A 287 20.26 -5.50 11.52
N GLU A 288 19.29 -5.56 10.61
CA GLU A 288 19.20 -6.59 9.59
C GLU A 288 19.90 -6.11 8.31
N GLY A 289 20.97 -6.80 7.90
CA GLY A 289 21.66 -6.50 6.65
C GLY A 289 21.04 -7.23 5.45
N SER A 290 21.27 -6.73 4.25
CA SER A 290 20.79 -7.39 3.02
C SER A 290 21.45 -8.77 2.81
N ARG A 291 20.90 -9.61 1.94
CA ARG A 291 21.51 -10.89 1.58
C ARG A 291 22.88 -10.69 0.96
N ARG A 292 23.01 -9.68 0.11
CA ARG A 292 24.25 -9.38 -0.62
C ARG A 292 25.37 -8.90 0.32
N HIS A 293 25.06 -7.97 1.22
CA HIS A 293 26.09 -7.26 2.01
C HIS A 293 26.15 -7.70 3.48
N GLY A 294 25.06 -8.23 4.03
CA GLY A 294 24.94 -8.67 5.43
C GLY A 294 24.56 -10.14 5.60
N SER A 295 24.53 -10.94 4.52
CA SER A 295 24.09 -12.34 4.53
C SER A 295 22.67 -12.56 5.08
N GLY A 296 21.81 -11.54 5.09
CA GLY A 296 20.46 -11.60 5.67
C GLY A 296 20.46 -11.79 7.19
N ARG A 297 21.59 -11.56 7.87
CA ARG A 297 21.74 -11.74 9.31
C ARG A 297 21.41 -10.47 10.09
N ARG A 298 21.07 -10.67 11.36
CA ARG A 298 20.79 -9.61 12.33
C ARG A 298 21.91 -9.55 13.37
N VAL A 299 22.35 -8.34 13.67
CA VAL A 299 23.33 -8.05 14.74
C VAL A 299 22.75 -7.03 15.71
N HIS A 300 23.03 -7.19 17.01
CA HIS A 300 22.60 -6.22 18.02
C HIS A 300 23.32 -4.88 17.84
N LEU A 301 22.59 -3.80 18.09
CA LEU A 301 23.14 -2.45 18.06
C LEU A 301 23.37 -1.93 19.48
N ASN A 302 24.58 -1.44 19.74
CA ASN A 302 24.81 -0.53 20.87
C ASN A 302 24.79 0.91 20.35
N VAL A 303 23.80 1.69 20.83
CA VAL A 303 23.59 3.10 20.46
C VAL A 303 23.93 4.08 21.59
N ASP A 304 24.57 3.63 22.67
CA ASP A 304 24.90 4.46 23.84
C ASP A 304 25.86 5.60 23.48
N GLY A 305 26.66 5.42 22.43
CA GLY A 305 27.54 6.46 21.89
C GLY A 305 26.82 7.57 21.11
N LEU A 306 25.54 7.37 20.75
CA LEU A 306 24.77 8.34 19.96
C LEU A 306 24.09 9.38 20.87
N ILE A 307 24.31 10.66 20.55
CA ILE A 307 23.70 11.78 21.28
C ILE A 307 22.20 11.93 20.92
N SER A 308 21.83 11.63 19.67
CA SER A 308 20.48 11.81 19.16
C SER A 308 20.15 10.72 18.17
N TYR A 309 19.03 10.05 18.37
CA TYR A 309 18.47 9.09 17.42
C TYR A 309 16.95 9.04 17.54
N ASN A 310 16.31 8.66 16.44
CA ASN A 310 14.89 8.34 16.33
C ASN A 310 14.77 7.12 15.42
N LEU A 311 14.58 5.95 16.03
CA LEU A 311 14.61 4.66 15.35
C LEU A 311 13.24 3.99 15.39
N PHE A 312 12.88 3.21 14.37
CA PHE A 312 11.64 2.42 14.37
C PHE A 312 11.78 1.16 13.51
N PRO A 313 10.98 0.10 13.76
CA PRO A 313 11.03 -1.12 12.96
C PRO A 313 10.74 -0.87 11.47
N GLY A 314 11.59 -1.36 10.58
CA GLY A 314 11.46 -1.15 9.13
C GLY A 314 12.31 -0.02 8.57
N GLN A 315 12.80 0.88 9.43
CA GLN A 315 13.64 2.00 9.02
C GLN A 315 14.95 1.50 8.42
N ILE A 316 15.27 1.95 7.22
CA ILE A 316 16.59 1.78 6.63
C ILE A 316 17.51 2.84 7.23
N VAL A 317 18.65 2.41 7.76
CA VAL A 317 19.65 3.27 8.39
C VAL A 317 21.05 2.97 7.84
N ALA A 318 21.92 3.96 7.92
CA ALA A 318 23.33 3.80 7.66
C ALA A 318 24.13 4.17 8.91
N LEU A 319 24.88 3.21 9.43
CA LEU A 319 25.57 3.31 10.71
C LEU A 319 27.06 3.19 10.47
N ARG A 320 27.83 4.10 11.04
CA ARG A 320 29.28 3.93 11.21
C ARG A 320 29.53 3.27 12.57
N GLY A 321 30.44 2.33 12.63
CA GLY A 321 30.76 1.67 13.89
C GLY A 321 31.71 0.48 13.75
N THR A 322 31.89 -0.24 14.86
CA THR A 322 32.80 -1.39 14.98
C THR A 322 32.09 -2.57 15.63
N ASN A 323 32.38 -3.78 15.17
CA ASN A 323 31.97 -5.02 15.86
C ASN A 323 33.22 -5.80 16.27
N ALA A 324 33.84 -5.41 17.37
CA ALA A 324 35.08 -6.03 17.85
C ALA A 324 34.86 -7.41 18.49
N SER A 325 33.64 -7.77 18.89
CA SER A 325 33.34 -9.04 19.57
C SER A 325 32.62 -10.08 18.69
N GLY A 326 32.14 -9.68 17.51
CA GLY A 326 31.30 -10.49 16.63
C GLY A 326 29.81 -10.40 16.93
N ASP A 327 29.41 -10.13 18.18
CA ASP A 327 28.01 -10.21 18.62
C ASP A 327 27.25 -8.86 18.62
N VAL A 328 27.96 -7.75 18.78
CA VAL A 328 27.35 -6.42 18.97
C VAL A 328 28.07 -5.38 18.11
N PHE A 329 27.33 -4.70 17.26
CA PHE A 329 27.82 -3.56 16.48
C PHE A 329 27.67 -2.28 17.30
N VAL A 330 28.81 -1.72 17.74
CA VAL A 330 28.86 -0.47 18.51
C VAL A 330 28.85 0.70 17.55
N VAL A 331 27.77 1.48 17.60
CA VAL A 331 27.53 2.59 16.67
C VAL A 331 28.23 3.86 17.15
N SER A 332 29.07 4.42 16.28
CA SER A 332 29.74 5.70 16.50
C SER A 332 28.96 6.87 15.88
N GLU A 333 28.32 6.65 14.74
CA GLU A 333 27.63 7.70 13.98
C GLU A 333 26.40 7.13 13.23
N LEU A 334 25.31 7.89 13.22
CA LEU A 334 24.16 7.67 12.35
C LEU A 334 24.29 8.61 11.15
N LEU A 335 24.53 8.05 9.96
CA LEU A 335 24.69 8.82 8.73
C LEU A 335 23.32 9.29 8.20
N SER A 336 23.27 10.53 7.74
CA SER A 336 22.04 11.12 7.18
C SER A 336 21.73 10.52 5.81
N LEU A 337 20.46 10.16 5.58
CA LEU A 337 20.01 9.65 4.30
C LEU A 337 19.82 10.79 3.30
N PRO A 338 20.22 10.62 2.02
CA PRO A 338 19.95 11.62 1.01
C PRO A 338 18.46 11.81 0.81
N LEU A 339 17.98 13.06 0.88
CA LEU A 339 16.62 13.40 0.55
C LEU A 339 16.39 13.35 -0.96
N LEU A 340 15.14 13.15 -1.38
CA LEU A 340 14.75 13.38 -2.78
C LEU A 340 14.86 14.87 -3.12
N ASN A 341 15.10 15.16 -4.41
CA ASN A 341 15.17 16.52 -4.92
C ASN A 341 13.85 17.26 -4.71
N GLN A 342 13.91 18.58 -4.55
CA GLN A 342 12.71 19.41 -4.53
C GLN A 342 12.06 19.43 -5.92
N PRO A 343 10.72 19.48 -5.99
CA PRO A 343 10.01 19.78 -7.22
C PRO A 343 10.42 21.15 -7.77
N ALA A 344 10.67 21.20 -9.08
CA ALA A 344 11.07 22.41 -9.77
C ALA A 344 10.46 22.48 -11.17
N THR A 345 10.11 23.69 -11.60
CA THR A 345 9.45 23.96 -12.89
C THR A 345 10.15 25.12 -13.58
N LYS A 346 10.19 25.10 -14.92
CA LYS A 346 10.81 26.17 -15.71
C LYS A 346 9.98 27.47 -15.62
N PRO A 347 10.62 28.66 -15.67
CA PRO A 347 9.94 29.95 -15.65
C PRO A 347 8.77 30.07 -16.64
N GLU A 348 8.97 29.67 -17.90
CA GLU A 348 7.93 29.75 -18.94
C GLU A 348 6.69 28.91 -18.62
N GLU A 349 6.90 27.73 -18.02
CA GLU A 349 5.82 26.85 -17.59
C GLU A 349 5.10 27.41 -16.36
N LEU A 350 5.83 28.03 -15.43
CA LEU A 350 5.24 28.73 -14.28
C LEU A 350 4.40 29.94 -14.71
N ASP A 351 4.83 30.71 -15.72
CA ASP A 351 4.05 31.82 -16.26
C ASP A 351 2.72 31.32 -16.87
N ALA A 352 2.76 30.19 -17.60
CA ALA A 352 1.56 29.55 -18.15
C ALA A 352 0.63 28.99 -17.05
N ILE A 353 1.18 28.57 -15.91
CA ILE A 353 0.42 28.13 -14.74
C ILE A 353 -0.20 29.33 -14.02
N ASN A 354 0.56 30.40 -13.81
CA ASN A 354 0.08 31.63 -13.18
C ASN A 354 -1.07 32.26 -13.96
N ALA A 355 -1.06 32.17 -15.30
CA ALA A 355 -2.19 32.59 -16.12
C ALA A 355 -3.52 31.86 -15.78
N ARG A 356 -3.46 30.65 -15.20
CA ARG A 356 -4.66 29.90 -14.75
C ARG A 356 -5.22 30.40 -13.42
N TYR A 357 -4.52 31.29 -12.72
CA TYR A 357 -5.05 31.91 -11.51
C TYR A 357 -6.13 32.96 -11.83
N LEU A 358 -6.33 33.34 -13.08
CA LEU A 358 -7.45 34.20 -13.46
C LEU A 358 -8.77 33.43 -13.42
N ASP A 359 -9.79 33.99 -12.78
CA ASP A 359 -11.14 33.41 -12.76
C ASP A 359 -11.79 33.51 -14.16
N THR A 360 -11.54 34.63 -14.86
CA THR A 360 -11.94 34.86 -16.26
C THR A 360 -10.79 35.51 -17.05
N PRO A 361 -10.74 35.38 -18.39
CA PRO A 361 -9.74 36.07 -19.21
C PRO A 361 -9.75 37.60 -19.07
N GLU A 362 -10.87 38.16 -18.61
CA GLU A 362 -11.09 39.58 -18.38
C GLU A 362 -10.69 40.04 -16.96
N SER A 363 -10.33 39.11 -16.07
CA SER A 363 -9.92 39.41 -14.69
C SER A 363 -8.59 40.18 -14.65
N ASP A 364 -8.40 40.97 -13.59
CA ASP A 364 -7.18 41.77 -13.39
C ASP A 364 -5.96 40.86 -13.10
N PRO A 365 -4.93 40.85 -13.97
CA PRO A 365 -3.73 40.05 -13.76
C PRO A 365 -2.86 40.51 -12.59
N ASP A 366 -3.01 41.76 -12.13
CA ASP A 366 -2.24 42.28 -11.01
C ASP A 366 -2.89 41.95 -9.66
N ASN A 367 -4.15 41.49 -9.65
CA ASN A 367 -4.90 41.16 -8.44
C ASN A 367 -5.62 39.81 -8.58
N VAL A 368 -4.84 38.74 -8.74
CA VAL A 368 -5.38 37.37 -8.86
C VAL A 368 -5.77 36.79 -7.50
N ARG A 369 -6.92 36.10 -7.47
CA ARG A 369 -7.34 35.33 -6.31
C ARG A 369 -6.36 34.16 -6.08
N PRO A 370 -5.95 33.84 -4.85
CA PRO A 370 -5.24 32.60 -4.56
C PRO A 370 -6.05 31.34 -4.94
N LEU A 371 -5.38 30.19 -5.05
CA LEU A 371 -6.07 28.90 -5.17
C LEU A 371 -6.52 28.41 -3.79
N THR A 372 -7.75 27.90 -3.70
CA THR A 372 -8.32 27.30 -2.49
C THR A 372 -8.44 25.78 -2.68
N ILE A 373 -7.72 25.01 -1.86
CA ILE A 373 -7.82 23.55 -1.81
C ILE A 373 -8.38 23.14 -0.44
N MET A 374 -9.40 22.29 -0.42
CA MET A 374 -9.98 21.76 0.82
C MET A 374 -9.74 20.26 0.94
N ILE A 375 -9.28 19.82 2.10
CA ILE A 375 -8.84 18.44 2.34
C ILE A 375 -9.59 17.89 3.55
N ALA A 376 -10.30 16.78 3.37
CA ALA A 376 -10.95 16.06 4.45
C ALA A 376 -10.55 14.58 4.43
N ALA A 377 -10.58 13.94 5.59
CA ALA A 377 -10.36 12.51 5.73
C ALA A 377 -11.49 11.88 6.55
N GLY A 378 -11.86 10.66 6.18
CA GLY A 378 -12.91 9.92 6.87
C GLY A 378 -12.56 9.56 8.32
N PRO A 379 -13.54 9.11 9.12
CA PRO A 379 -14.94 8.87 8.74
C PRO A 379 -15.74 10.15 8.44
N TYR A 380 -16.78 10.01 7.62
CA TYR A 380 -17.65 11.11 7.15
C TYR A 380 -19.01 11.17 7.84
N THR A 381 -19.26 10.25 8.78
CA THR A 381 -20.46 10.20 9.63
C THR A 381 -20.04 9.83 11.06
N THR A 382 -20.92 10.02 12.04
CA THR A 382 -20.66 9.64 13.43
C THR A 382 -21.04 8.18 13.67
N ASP A 383 -20.61 7.55 14.76
CA ASP A 383 -20.95 6.14 15.07
C ASP A 383 -22.44 5.93 15.38
N GLN A 384 -23.25 6.99 15.38
CA GLN A 384 -24.64 6.98 15.83
C GLN A 384 -25.63 6.80 14.69
N ASN A 385 -25.25 7.15 13.46
CA ASN A 385 -26.14 7.14 12.30
C ASN A 385 -25.34 7.10 10.98
N LEU A 386 -26.06 6.94 9.87
CA LEU A 386 -25.54 7.04 8.51
C LEU A 386 -26.12 8.27 7.79
N ASP A 387 -26.23 9.42 8.46
CA ASP A 387 -26.79 10.63 7.84
C ASP A 387 -25.79 11.41 6.96
N PHE A 388 -24.49 11.23 7.20
CA PHE A 388 -23.40 11.93 6.51
C PHE A 388 -23.48 13.46 6.56
N ALA A 389 -24.13 14.03 7.59
CA ALA A 389 -24.21 15.48 7.79
C ALA A 389 -22.85 16.21 7.81
N PRO A 390 -21.74 15.63 8.34
CA PRO A 390 -20.41 16.22 8.21
C PRO A 390 -19.92 16.37 6.76
N LEU A 391 -20.17 15.38 5.90
CA LEU A 391 -19.80 15.43 4.48
C LEU A 391 -20.55 16.54 3.75
N ASP A 392 -21.87 16.60 3.93
CA ASP A 392 -22.71 17.61 3.28
C ASP A 392 -22.29 19.02 3.70
N THR A 393 -22.02 19.22 4.99
CA THR A 393 -21.51 20.49 5.52
C THR A 393 -20.16 20.85 4.92
N PHE A 394 -19.25 19.88 4.80
CA PHE A 394 -17.93 20.13 4.22
C PHE A 394 -18.02 20.54 2.75
N LEU A 395 -18.87 19.86 1.97
CA LEU A 395 -19.11 20.19 0.56
C LEU A 395 -19.81 21.56 0.42
N ASN A 396 -20.71 21.92 1.34
CA ASN A 396 -21.30 23.26 1.38
C ASN A 396 -20.23 24.33 1.65
N ASN A 397 -19.39 24.14 2.67
CA ASN A 397 -18.28 25.04 2.96
C ASN A 397 -17.32 25.18 1.76
N ALA A 398 -17.04 24.08 1.05
CA ALA A 398 -16.22 24.11 -0.15
C ALA A 398 -16.86 24.86 -1.31
N ALA A 399 -18.17 24.76 -1.46
CA ALA A 399 -18.90 25.49 -2.48
C ALA A 399 -18.96 26.99 -2.16
N ASP A 400 -19.21 27.35 -0.90
CA ASP A 400 -19.28 28.74 -0.45
C ASP A 400 -17.90 29.43 -0.54
N ALA A 401 -16.82 28.67 -0.35
CA ALA A 401 -15.44 29.14 -0.51
C ALA A 401 -14.94 29.15 -1.96
N TYR A 402 -15.76 28.74 -2.94
CA TYR A 402 -15.36 28.54 -4.34
C TYR A 402 -14.04 27.78 -4.46
N ALA A 403 -13.98 26.61 -3.80
CA ALA A 403 -12.80 25.76 -3.80
C ALA A 403 -12.41 25.35 -5.23
N ASP A 404 -11.13 25.48 -5.57
CA ASP A 404 -10.57 25.06 -6.86
C ASP A 404 -10.30 23.54 -6.87
N SER A 405 -10.09 22.96 -5.70
CA SER A 405 -9.98 21.51 -5.52
C SER A 405 -10.44 21.03 -4.14
N VAL A 406 -11.05 19.84 -4.12
CA VAL A 406 -11.42 19.09 -2.92
C VAL A 406 -10.71 17.74 -2.94
N ILE A 407 -10.02 17.39 -1.85
CA ILE A 407 -9.37 16.09 -1.66
C ILE A 407 -10.07 15.37 -0.51
N LEU A 408 -10.65 14.21 -0.80
CA LEU A 408 -11.34 13.36 0.16
C LEU A 408 -10.59 12.05 0.32
N VAL A 409 -10.04 11.84 1.51
CA VAL A 409 -9.37 10.59 1.87
C VAL A 409 -10.36 9.70 2.62
N GLY A 410 -10.42 8.41 2.28
CA GLY A 410 -11.30 7.46 2.95
C GLY A 410 -10.99 7.28 4.46
N PRO A 411 -11.78 6.47 5.19
CA PRO A 411 -12.89 5.68 4.68
C PRO A 411 -14.16 6.50 4.48
N PHE A 412 -14.88 6.25 3.38
CA PHE A 412 -16.19 6.82 3.11
C PHE A 412 -17.30 5.99 3.76
N LEU A 413 -17.30 4.69 3.46
CA LEU A 413 -18.14 3.71 4.16
C LEU A 413 -17.24 2.89 5.07
N ASP A 414 -17.10 3.33 6.31
CA ASP A 414 -16.20 2.70 7.26
C ASP A 414 -16.70 1.32 7.68
N ALA A 415 -15.95 0.28 7.30
CA ALA A 415 -16.23 -1.11 7.65
C ALA A 415 -16.19 -1.36 9.17
N GLU A 416 -15.60 -0.45 9.95
CA GLU A 416 -15.62 -0.51 11.41
C GLU A 416 -16.81 0.23 12.05
N HIS A 417 -17.64 0.93 11.26
CA HIS A 417 -18.83 1.64 11.73
C HIS A 417 -19.86 0.67 12.34
N PRO A 418 -20.46 0.96 13.52
CA PRO A 418 -21.38 0.04 14.19
C PRO A 418 -22.50 -0.49 13.30
N GLN A 419 -23.21 0.38 12.58
CA GLN A 419 -24.32 -0.03 11.72
C GLN A 419 -23.86 -0.81 10.49
N ILE A 420 -22.69 -0.48 9.93
CA ILE A 420 -22.16 -1.23 8.78
C ILE A 420 -21.75 -2.64 9.22
N ARG A 421 -21.17 -2.77 10.42
CA ARG A 421 -20.80 -4.06 11.01
C ARG A 421 -22.00 -4.92 11.36
N THR A 422 -23.07 -4.34 11.92
CA THR A 422 -24.28 -5.10 12.26
C THR A 422 -25.15 -5.41 11.05
N GLY A 423 -25.06 -4.61 9.98
CA GLY A 423 -26.09 -4.59 8.93
C GLY A 423 -27.42 -3.99 9.38
N ASP A 424 -27.47 -3.31 10.55
CA ASP A 424 -28.70 -2.79 11.15
C ASP A 424 -28.98 -1.35 10.66
N PHE A 425 -29.37 -1.27 9.38
CA PHE A 425 -29.78 -0.05 8.71
C PHE A 425 -30.68 -0.37 7.50
N ASP A 426 -31.52 0.60 7.12
CA ASP A 426 -32.40 0.44 5.96
C ASP A 426 -31.62 0.53 4.64
N PRO A 427 -31.98 -0.28 3.63
CA PRO A 427 -31.41 -0.15 2.29
C PRO A 427 -31.79 1.20 1.67
N PRO A 428 -30.99 1.72 0.72
CA PRO A 428 -31.33 2.96 0.01
C PRO A 428 -32.74 2.89 -0.61
N PRO A 429 -33.51 4.00 -0.62
CA PRO A 429 -34.94 3.99 -1.02
C PRO A 429 -35.25 3.41 -2.40
N ASN A 430 -34.27 3.43 -3.31
CA ASN A 430 -34.41 2.96 -4.70
C ASN A 430 -33.86 1.54 -4.93
N SER A 431 -33.41 0.87 -3.88
CA SER A 431 -32.81 -0.47 -3.96
C SER A 431 -33.78 -1.52 -3.43
N LYS A 432 -33.79 -2.71 -4.04
CA LYS A 432 -34.53 -3.83 -3.46
C LYS A 432 -33.75 -4.35 -2.23
N PRO A 433 -34.40 -4.57 -1.07
CA PRO A 433 -33.71 -4.99 0.15
C PRO A 433 -32.80 -6.21 -0.05
N ASP A 434 -33.28 -7.24 -0.75
CA ASP A 434 -32.55 -8.49 -0.97
C ASP A 434 -31.39 -8.40 -1.99
N GLU A 435 -31.29 -7.29 -2.73
CA GLU A 435 -30.27 -7.07 -3.78
C GLU A 435 -29.33 -5.91 -3.43
N ALA A 436 -29.58 -5.18 -2.34
CA ALA A 436 -28.82 -3.99 -1.98
C ALA A 436 -27.38 -4.33 -1.57
N THR A 437 -26.43 -3.57 -2.11
CA THR A 437 -25.00 -3.75 -1.86
C THR A 437 -24.40 -2.55 -1.13
N MET A 438 -23.19 -2.70 -0.58
CA MET A 438 -22.45 -1.56 -0.02
C MET A 438 -22.13 -0.50 -1.09
N ALA A 439 -22.04 -0.88 -2.36
CA ALA A 439 -21.93 0.07 -3.45
C ALA A 439 -23.21 0.90 -3.64
N ASP A 440 -24.41 0.34 -3.39
CA ASP A 440 -25.67 1.09 -3.42
C ASP A 440 -25.73 2.11 -2.28
N LEU A 441 -25.27 1.72 -1.09
CA LEU A 441 -25.15 2.63 0.05
C LEU A 441 -24.17 3.78 -0.26
N PHE A 442 -23.03 3.47 -0.89
CA PHE A 442 -22.06 4.49 -1.32
C PHE A 442 -22.68 5.44 -2.34
N ARG A 443 -23.41 4.91 -3.34
CA ARG A 443 -24.11 5.74 -4.33
C ARG A 443 -25.11 6.68 -3.68
N HIS A 444 -25.84 6.19 -2.69
CA HIS A 444 -26.89 6.94 -2.02
C HIS A 444 -26.33 8.12 -1.20
N HIS A 445 -25.31 7.91 -0.39
CA HIS A 445 -24.78 8.94 0.51
C HIS A 445 -23.64 9.75 -0.09
N ILE A 446 -22.69 9.09 -0.75
CA ILE A 446 -21.45 9.74 -1.18
C ILE A 446 -21.60 10.28 -2.61
N SER A 447 -21.98 9.42 -3.56
CA SER A 447 -22.02 9.82 -4.97
C SER A 447 -23.07 10.89 -5.25
N SER A 448 -24.23 10.82 -4.59
CA SER A 448 -25.28 11.83 -4.72
C SER A 448 -24.83 13.21 -4.22
N ALA A 449 -24.14 13.26 -3.07
CA ALA A 449 -23.59 14.48 -2.48
C ALA A 449 -22.50 15.09 -3.39
N LEU A 450 -21.57 14.27 -3.87
CA LEU A 450 -20.51 14.71 -4.78
C LEU A 450 -21.04 15.20 -6.14
N GLN A 451 -22.06 14.54 -6.69
CA GLN A 451 -22.71 14.99 -7.92
C GLN A 451 -23.45 16.32 -7.71
N SER A 452 -24.10 16.49 -6.56
CA SER A 452 -24.79 17.75 -6.22
C SER A 452 -23.80 18.90 -6.05
N PHE A 453 -22.68 18.65 -5.37
CA PHE A 453 -21.56 19.58 -5.27
C PHE A 453 -20.98 19.93 -6.65
N SER A 454 -20.70 18.94 -7.49
CA SER A 454 -20.12 19.16 -8.83
C SER A 454 -21.05 19.95 -9.77
N LYS A 455 -22.37 19.95 -9.52
CA LYS A 455 -23.31 20.81 -10.24
C LYS A 455 -23.26 22.27 -9.77
N ARG A 456 -22.99 22.50 -8.48
CA ARG A 456 -22.83 23.84 -7.89
C ARG A 456 -21.50 24.48 -8.26
N VAL A 457 -20.43 23.71 -8.25
CA VAL A 457 -19.07 24.19 -8.59
C VAL A 457 -18.45 23.29 -9.67
N PRO A 458 -18.84 23.48 -10.95
CA PRO A 458 -18.42 22.61 -12.04
C PRO A 458 -16.94 22.71 -12.40
N THR A 459 -16.24 23.74 -11.89
CA THR A 459 -14.80 23.96 -12.09
C THR A 459 -13.92 23.36 -10.99
N CYS A 460 -14.49 22.92 -9.88
CA CYS A 460 -13.75 22.31 -8.77
C CYS A 460 -13.35 20.87 -9.11
N ASN A 461 -12.05 20.57 -9.00
CA ASN A 461 -11.58 19.17 -9.05
C ASN A 461 -11.94 18.45 -7.74
N VAL A 462 -12.43 17.21 -7.81
CA VAL A 462 -12.68 16.37 -6.62
C VAL A 462 -11.80 15.14 -6.72
N ILE A 463 -10.92 14.89 -5.75
CA ILE A 463 -10.04 13.73 -5.71
C ILE A 463 -10.47 12.79 -4.57
N LEU A 464 -10.74 11.53 -4.89
CA LEU A 464 -11.09 10.48 -3.93
C LEU A 464 -9.92 9.52 -3.77
N VAL A 465 -9.41 9.40 -2.54
CA VAL A 465 -8.33 8.46 -2.16
C VAL A 465 -8.94 7.32 -1.34
N PRO A 466 -8.75 6.05 -1.75
CA PRO A 466 -9.35 4.91 -1.06
C PRO A 466 -8.68 4.61 0.28
N SER A 467 -9.41 3.93 1.15
CA SER A 467 -8.92 3.41 2.42
C SER A 467 -9.12 1.90 2.53
N LEU A 468 -8.23 1.24 3.27
CA LEU A 468 -8.38 -0.18 3.63
C LEU A 468 -9.64 -0.45 4.47
N ARG A 469 -10.24 0.60 5.04
CA ARG A 469 -11.47 0.55 5.83
C ARG A 469 -12.74 0.79 5.00
N ASP A 470 -12.64 0.98 3.68
CA ASP A 470 -13.83 1.13 2.84
C ASP A 470 -14.54 -0.21 2.61
N ALA A 471 -15.71 -0.39 3.22
CA ALA A 471 -16.49 -1.63 3.20
C ALA A 471 -16.89 -2.12 1.80
N HIS A 472 -17.00 -1.20 0.84
CA HIS A 472 -17.40 -1.51 -0.53
C HIS A 472 -16.21 -1.82 -1.46
N HIS A 473 -14.96 -1.59 -1.01
CA HIS A 473 -13.80 -1.68 -1.88
C HIS A 473 -13.34 -3.12 -2.04
N HIS A 474 -13.19 -3.59 -3.28
CA HIS A 474 -12.77 -4.96 -3.56
C HIS A 474 -11.27 -5.19 -3.28
N HIS A 475 -10.44 -4.15 -3.37
CA HIS A 475 -9.01 -4.26 -3.10
C HIS A 475 -8.74 -3.89 -1.64
N ALA A 476 -8.47 -4.88 -0.79
CA ALA A 476 -8.34 -4.74 0.66
C ALA A 476 -6.89 -4.78 1.18
N ALA A 477 -5.89 -4.53 0.34
CA ALA A 477 -4.48 -4.49 0.74
C ALA A 477 -3.82 -3.22 0.24
N PHE A 478 -2.84 -2.73 1.00
CA PHE A 478 -1.97 -1.63 0.60
C PHE A 478 -0.72 -2.19 -0.12
N PRO A 479 -0.26 -1.57 -1.23
CA PRO A 479 -0.84 -0.41 -1.91
C PRO A 479 -2.14 -0.69 -2.67
N GLN A 480 -3.14 0.17 -2.50
CA GLN A 480 -4.53 -0.09 -2.89
C GLN A 480 -4.91 0.58 -4.22
N ASP A 481 -5.62 -0.15 -5.09
CA ASP A 481 -6.12 0.36 -6.38
C ASP A 481 -7.23 1.41 -6.21
N LYS A 482 -7.48 2.19 -7.26
CA LYS A 482 -8.54 3.19 -7.32
C LYS A 482 -9.95 2.55 -7.33
N TYR A 483 -10.92 3.34 -6.90
CA TYR A 483 -12.33 3.01 -7.09
C TYR A 483 -12.73 2.88 -8.57
N ILE A 484 -13.66 1.96 -8.83
CA ILE A 484 -14.30 1.80 -10.14
C ILE A 484 -15.47 2.77 -10.25
N LYS A 485 -15.26 3.91 -10.94
CA LYS A 485 -16.26 4.99 -11.06
C LYS A 485 -17.64 4.52 -11.52
N LYS A 486 -17.68 3.61 -12.50
CA LYS A 486 -18.95 3.07 -13.04
C LYS A 486 -19.73 2.34 -11.96
N GLU A 487 -19.04 1.54 -11.16
CA GLU A 487 -19.66 0.82 -10.05
C GLU A 487 -20.16 1.82 -9.02
N LEU A 488 -19.39 2.81 -8.60
CA LEU A 488 -19.84 3.75 -7.58
C LEU A 488 -20.83 4.82 -8.08
N GLY A 489 -21.32 4.74 -9.31
CA GLY A 489 -22.22 5.77 -9.86
C GLY A 489 -21.54 7.14 -10.01
N LEU A 490 -20.21 7.18 -10.07
CA LEU A 490 -19.40 8.40 -10.27
C LEU A 490 -19.13 8.68 -11.76
N GLY A 491 -20.05 8.26 -12.65
CA GLY A 491 -19.87 8.15 -14.12
C GLY A 491 -19.62 9.45 -14.91
N ALA A 492 -20.08 9.52 -16.17
CA ALA A 492 -19.75 10.59 -17.14
C ALA A 492 -20.11 12.03 -16.69
N ALA A 493 -21.00 12.19 -15.72
CA ALA A 493 -21.37 13.48 -15.12
C ALA A 493 -20.31 14.07 -14.17
N GLY A 494 -19.31 13.26 -13.77
CA GLY A 494 -18.24 13.66 -12.85
C GLY A 494 -16.88 13.75 -13.53
N LYS A 495 -16.76 14.43 -14.69
CA LYS A 495 -15.45 14.64 -15.34
C LYS A 495 -14.40 15.20 -14.37
N MET A 496 -14.85 15.99 -13.39
CA MET A 496 -14.01 16.61 -12.36
C MET A 496 -13.74 15.71 -11.14
N ILE A 497 -14.50 14.62 -10.97
CA ILE A 497 -14.29 13.65 -9.89
C ILE A 497 -13.26 12.64 -10.35
N GLN A 498 -12.10 12.56 -9.70
CA GLN A 498 -11.02 11.61 -9.94
C GLN A 498 -10.90 10.63 -8.79
N CYS A 499 -10.96 9.33 -9.10
CA CYS A 499 -10.62 8.28 -8.14
C CYS A 499 -9.15 7.92 -8.37
N VAL A 500 -8.32 8.07 -7.35
CA VAL A 500 -6.89 7.77 -7.39
C VAL A 500 -6.56 6.52 -6.57
N THR A 501 -5.31 6.07 -6.63
CA THR A 501 -4.80 4.93 -5.83
C THR A 501 -4.46 5.38 -4.41
N ASN A 502 -4.15 4.43 -3.52
CA ASN A 502 -3.59 4.72 -2.20
C ASN A 502 -2.27 3.94 -2.00
N PRO A 503 -1.12 4.62 -1.94
CA PRO A 503 -0.96 6.07 -1.96
C PRO A 503 -1.05 6.64 -3.38
N MET A 504 -0.96 7.97 -3.48
CA MET A 504 -0.93 8.70 -4.75
C MET A 504 0.04 9.88 -4.67
N THR A 505 0.80 10.12 -5.74
CA THR A 505 1.49 11.39 -5.97
C THR A 505 0.93 12.06 -7.23
N LEU A 506 0.37 13.25 -7.06
CA LEU A 506 -0.37 13.99 -8.08
C LEU A 506 0.23 15.40 -8.24
N SER A 507 0.47 15.84 -9.47
CA SER A 507 0.77 17.24 -9.76
C SER A 507 -0.54 18.02 -9.89
N MET A 508 -0.69 19.08 -9.11
CA MET A 508 -1.78 20.05 -9.16
C MET A 508 -1.16 21.38 -9.61
N ASN A 509 -1.27 21.70 -10.90
CA ASN A 509 -0.41 22.68 -11.55
C ASN A 509 1.09 22.32 -11.35
N GLU A 510 1.88 23.20 -10.73
CA GLU A 510 3.27 22.96 -10.34
C GLU A 510 3.37 22.13 -9.06
N MET A 511 2.37 22.18 -8.18
CA MET A 511 2.44 21.60 -6.84
C MET A 511 2.46 20.08 -6.91
N THR A 512 3.48 19.45 -6.32
CA THR A 512 3.51 18.00 -6.16
C THR A 512 2.86 17.61 -4.83
N VAL A 513 1.71 16.93 -4.89
CA VAL A 513 0.92 16.53 -3.71
C VAL A 513 0.99 15.02 -3.53
N GLY A 514 1.60 14.57 -2.43
CA GLY A 514 1.60 13.18 -1.99
C GLY A 514 0.48 12.94 -0.97
N MET A 515 -0.25 11.83 -1.11
CA MET A 515 -1.37 11.50 -0.23
C MET A 515 -1.47 9.99 0.04
N SER A 516 -1.78 9.64 1.28
CA SER A 516 -2.09 8.26 1.68
C SER A 516 -3.18 8.27 2.74
N SER A 517 -4.02 7.23 2.77
CA SER A 517 -5.02 7.03 3.83
C SER A 517 -4.48 6.25 5.05
N ILE A 518 -3.22 5.81 5.00
CA ILE A 518 -2.61 5.02 6.08
C ILE A 518 -2.19 5.97 7.21
N ASP A 519 -2.59 5.65 8.44
CA ASP A 519 -2.25 6.43 9.63
C ASP A 519 -0.81 6.17 10.08
N ILE A 520 0.14 6.54 9.22
CA ILE A 520 1.56 6.31 9.44
C ILE A 520 2.10 7.15 10.60
N LEU A 521 1.51 8.33 10.86
CA LEU A 521 1.93 9.21 11.95
C LEU A 521 1.63 8.59 13.32
N ASP A 522 0.43 8.01 13.52
CA ASP A 522 0.14 7.31 14.77
C ASP A 522 0.97 6.02 14.91
N MET A 523 1.18 5.31 13.80
CA MET A 523 2.02 4.11 13.79
C MET A 523 3.46 4.41 14.23
N LEU A 524 4.10 5.42 13.62
CA LEU A 524 5.45 5.82 13.98
C LEU A 524 5.55 6.31 15.42
N ARG A 525 4.61 7.16 15.87
CA ARG A 525 4.57 7.64 17.27
C ARG A 525 4.61 6.50 18.28
N ARG A 526 3.92 5.41 18.00
CA ARG A 526 3.77 4.30 18.95
C ARG A 526 4.95 3.34 18.90
N GLU A 527 5.56 3.13 17.74
CA GLU A 527 6.65 2.17 17.57
C GLU A 527 8.05 2.80 17.62
N GLU A 528 8.18 4.14 17.64
CA GLU A 528 9.48 4.81 17.71
C GLU A 528 10.23 4.58 19.04
N LEU A 529 11.53 4.37 18.91
CA LEU A 529 12.57 4.41 19.94
C LEU A 529 13.34 5.73 19.80
N VAL A 530 13.19 6.60 20.80
CA VAL A 530 13.68 7.99 20.74
C VAL A 530 14.64 8.27 21.87
N SER A 531 15.83 8.78 21.54
CA SER A 531 16.77 9.36 22.50
C SER A 531 16.17 10.57 23.23
N ASP A 532 16.68 10.89 24.42
CA ASP A 532 16.17 12.01 25.22
C ASP A 532 16.29 13.35 24.49
N LYS A 533 17.37 13.57 23.74
CA LYS A 533 17.55 14.79 22.94
C LYS A 533 16.51 14.89 21.82
N SER A 534 16.28 13.80 21.08
CA SER A 534 15.30 13.78 19.98
C SER A 534 13.84 13.92 20.47
N ARG A 535 13.55 13.63 21.74
CA ARG A 535 12.20 13.83 22.32
C ARG A 535 11.79 15.30 22.38
N ALA A 536 12.75 16.23 22.36
CA ALA A 536 12.46 17.67 22.33
C ALA A 536 11.83 18.13 21.00
N VAL A 537 12.05 17.40 19.90
CA VAL A 537 11.42 17.68 18.60
C VAL A 537 9.96 17.28 18.65
N ASN A 538 9.08 18.01 17.96
CA ASN A 538 7.67 17.65 17.91
C ASN A 538 7.48 16.28 17.22
N ILE A 539 6.54 15.48 17.71
CA ILE A 539 6.29 14.15 17.17
C ILE A 539 5.85 14.14 15.71
N TYR A 540 5.05 15.14 15.29
CA TYR A 540 4.63 15.29 13.91
C TYR A 540 5.83 15.59 13.00
N GLU A 541 6.80 16.37 13.49
CA GLU A 541 8.03 16.67 12.74
C GLU A 541 8.93 15.43 12.63
N ARG A 542 9.10 14.66 13.71
CA ARG A 542 9.85 13.40 13.67
C ARG A 542 9.20 12.39 12.71
N GLY A 543 7.91 12.13 12.89
CA GLY A 543 7.16 11.19 12.07
C GLY A 543 7.18 11.57 10.59
N ALA A 544 6.97 12.85 10.27
CA ALA A 544 7.02 13.32 8.90
C ALA A 544 8.43 13.24 8.30
N ARG A 545 9.48 13.60 9.06
CA ARG A 545 10.87 13.46 8.61
C ARG A 545 11.18 12.02 8.24
N ASN A 546 10.76 11.06 9.06
CA ASN A 546 10.93 9.64 8.79
C ASN A 546 10.23 9.19 7.49
N VAL A 547 9.00 9.67 7.23
CA VAL A 547 8.29 9.37 5.98
C VAL A 547 9.03 9.91 4.75
N ILE A 548 9.56 11.14 4.85
CA ILE A 548 10.29 11.81 3.76
C ILE A 548 11.66 11.14 3.52
N GLU A 549 12.44 10.91 4.56
CA GLU A 549 13.78 10.30 4.48
C GLU A 549 13.73 8.85 3.97
N GLN A 550 12.72 8.09 4.39
CA GLN A 550 12.51 6.71 3.94
C GLN A 550 11.84 6.60 2.58
N ARG A 551 11.49 7.74 1.96
CA ARG A 551 10.90 7.85 0.61
C ARG A 551 9.68 6.93 0.42
N SER A 552 8.89 6.72 1.47
CA SER A 552 7.79 5.76 1.47
C SER A 552 6.62 6.25 2.30
N PHE A 553 5.40 6.03 1.83
CA PHE A 553 4.17 6.33 2.57
C PHE A 553 3.92 5.35 3.74
N LEU A 554 4.61 4.19 3.75
CA LEU A 554 4.52 3.19 4.82
C LEU A 554 5.93 2.60 5.10
N PRO A 555 6.82 3.34 5.79
CA PRO A 555 8.16 2.84 6.12
C PRO A 555 8.18 1.91 7.34
N LEU A 556 7.15 1.91 8.18
CA LEU A 556 7.06 1.00 9.34
C LEU A 556 6.87 -0.44 8.85
N PHE A 557 7.78 -1.34 9.21
CA PHE A 557 7.71 -2.75 8.84
C PHE A 557 8.23 -3.68 9.94
N PRO A 558 7.44 -4.71 10.34
CA PRO A 558 6.03 -4.92 10.00
C PRO A 558 5.15 -3.76 10.49
N PRO A 559 3.99 -3.48 9.84
CA PRO A 559 3.05 -2.51 10.35
C PRO A 559 2.52 -2.90 11.73
N MET A 560 1.88 -1.93 12.39
CA MET A 560 1.31 -2.14 13.72
C MET A 560 0.30 -3.29 13.74
N ALA A 561 0.42 -4.13 14.76
CA ALA A 561 -0.54 -5.20 15.03
C ALA A 561 -1.93 -4.62 15.34
N ARG A 562 -2.99 -5.28 14.88
CA ARG A 562 -4.38 -4.79 14.97
C ARG A 562 -4.85 -4.56 16.41
N GLU A 563 -4.28 -5.29 17.36
CA GLU A 563 -4.57 -5.22 18.80
C GLU A 563 -4.06 -3.92 19.43
N LYS A 564 -3.08 -3.26 18.79
CA LYS A 564 -2.49 -1.99 19.25
C LYS A 564 -3.24 -0.76 18.73
N ILE A 565 -4.25 -0.94 17.88
CA ILE A 565 -5.07 0.16 17.33
C ILE A 565 -5.92 0.77 18.45
N VAL A 566 -5.76 2.08 18.68
CA VAL A 566 -6.48 2.80 19.73
C VAL A 566 -7.03 4.12 19.17
N PRO A 567 -8.33 4.43 19.39
CA PRO A 567 -9.29 3.64 20.17
C PRO A 567 -9.75 2.36 19.42
N PRO A 568 -9.99 1.25 20.14
CA PRO A 568 -10.50 0.03 19.51
C PRO A 568 -11.88 0.29 18.90
N PRO A 569 -12.27 -0.38 17.80
CA PRO A 569 -13.57 -0.20 17.16
C PRO A 569 -14.74 -0.23 18.16
N ALA A 570 -15.80 0.54 17.87
CA ALA A 570 -16.96 0.60 18.75
C ALA A 570 -17.52 -0.81 19.01
N ALA A 571 -17.83 -1.13 20.26
CA ALA A 571 -18.38 -2.43 20.62
C ALA A 571 -19.77 -2.59 20.00
N VAL A 572 -20.03 -3.74 19.41
CA VAL A 572 -21.29 -4.10 18.77
C VAL A 572 -21.80 -5.37 19.43
N GLN A 573 -23.09 -5.41 19.78
CA GLN A 573 -23.72 -6.66 20.21
C GLN A 573 -23.93 -7.53 18.98
N GLU A 574 -23.21 -8.64 18.90
CA GLU A 574 -23.36 -9.62 17.84
C GLU A 574 -24.70 -10.36 18.04
N LYS A 575 -25.69 -10.06 17.21
CA LYS A 575 -26.93 -10.85 17.15
C LYS A 575 -26.65 -12.08 16.30
N VAL A 576 -26.52 -13.24 16.93
CA VAL A 576 -26.43 -14.52 16.21
C VAL A 576 -27.70 -14.70 15.39
N TYR A 577 -27.58 -14.77 14.07
CA TYR A 577 -28.69 -15.09 13.19
C TYR A 577 -29.12 -16.54 13.47
N LYS A 578 -30.26 -16.71 14.16
CA LYS A 578 -30.88 -18.03 14.39
C LYS A 578 -31.83 -18.31 13.23
N GLU A 579 -31.37 -19.09 12.27
CA GLU A 579 -32.20 -19.49 11.13
C GLU A 579 -33.15 -20.62 11.56
N GLY A 580 -34.44 -20.32 11.70
CA GLY A 580 -35.52 -21.32 11.81
C GLY A 580 -35.69 -21.99 13.19
N GLU A 581 -36.92 -22.45 13.46
CA GLU A 581 -37.32 -23.14 14.69
C GLU A 581 -36.37 -24.30 15.04
N LYS A 582 -35.62 -24.18 16.15
CA LYS A 582 -34.90 -25.31 16.73
C LYS A 582 -35.92 -26.41 17.04
N LYS A 583 -35.74 -27.60 16.46
CA LYS A 583 -36.35 -28.81 17.03
C LYS A 583 -35.65 -29.06 18.37
N GLU A 584 -36.43 -29.27 19.42
CA GLU A 584 -35.91 -29.71 20.72
C GLU A 584 -35.10 -31.00 20.53
N GLY A 585 -33.78 -30.96 20.75
CA GLY A 585 -32.96 -32.18 20.81
C GLY A 585 -31.48 -32.09 20.43
N ASP A 586 -31.03 -31.08 19.66
CA ASP A 586 -29.62 -30.98 19.27
C ASP A 586 -28.87 -29.98 20.17
N GLU A 587 -28.15 -30.51 21.17
CA GLU A 587 -27.08 -29.81 21.89
C GLU A 587 -25.80 -29.83 21.04
N ASP A 588 -25.82 -29.21 19.86
CA ASP A 588 -24.57 -28.82 19.22
C ASP A 588 -24.06 -27.57 19.93
N GLU A 589 -22.81 -27.63 20.44
CA GLU A 589 -22.07 -26.46 20.88
C GLU A 589 -21.99 -25.49 19.68
N GLU A 590 -22.95 -24.56 19.60
CA GLU A 590 -22.95 -23.49 18.59
C GLU A 590 -21.65 -22.69 18.80
N GLU A 591 -20.62 -23.01 18.01
CA GLU A 591 -19.48 -22.11 17.79
C GLU A 591 -20.08 -20.78 17.34
N GLY A 592 -20.18 -19.84 18.29
CA GLY A 592 -20.63 -18.48 18.00
C GLY A 592 -19.79 -17.86 16.87
N PRO A 593 -20.29 -16.79 16.22
CA PRO A 593 -19.49 -16.09 15.22
C PRO A 593 -18.10 -15.77 15.80
N SER A 594 -17.07 -16.01 14.99
CA SER A 594 -15.70 -15.65 15.36
C SER A 594 -15.69 -14.17 15.77
N PRO A 595 -15.03 -13.81 16.88
CA PRO A 595 -15.06 -12.44 17.39
C PRO A 595 -14.57 -11.47 16.31
N PHE A 596 -15.25 -10.33 16.14
CA PHE A 596 -14.81 -9.30 15.20
C PHE A 596 -13.35 -8.91 15.45
N LEU A 597 -12.51 -9.07 14.43
CA LEU A 597 -11.12 -8.63 14.45
C LEU A 597 -11.04 -7.21 13.88
N PRO A 598 -10.49 -6.23 14.62
CA PRO A 598 -10.22 -4.90 14.09
C PRO A 598 -9.42 -4.95 12.79
N LEU A 599 -9.70 -4.00 11.88
CA LEU A 599 -8.98 -3.91 10.62
C LEU A 599 -7.57 -3.37 10.91
N GLY A 600 -6.57 -4.21 10.63
CA GLY A 600 -5.16 -3.83 10.67
C GLY A 600 -4.72 -3.09 9.40
N THR A 601 -3.42 -2.76 9.33
CA THR A 601 -2.80 -2.33 8.07
C THR A 601 -2.53 -3.56 7.21
N MET A 602 -3.52 -3.97 6.44
CA MET A 602 -3.40 -5.07 5.47
C MET A 602 -2.44 -4.65 4.36
N LEU A 603 -1.34 -5.40 4.19
CA LEU A 603 -0.28 -5.05 3.25
C LEU A 603 -0.01 -6.21 2.29
N ASP A 604 0.37 -5.87 1.06
CA ASP A 604 0.96 -6.82 0.11
C ASP A 604 2.44 -6.46 -0.08
N THR A 605 3.33 -7.26 0.53
CA THR A 605 4.75 -6.94 0.62
C THR A 605 5.39 -6.88 -0.77
N SER A 606 4.94 -7.75 -1.67
CA SER A 606 5.45 -7.84 -3.04
C SER A 606 5.24 -6.56 -3.85
N TYR A 607 4.33 -5.68 -3.41
CA TYR A 607 3.98 -4.45 -4.11
C TYR A 607 4.34 -3.17 -3.33
N LEU A 608 5.07 -3.26 -2.21
CA LEU A 608 5.42 -2.08 -1.39
C LEU A 608 6.17 -0.98 -2.17
N LYS A 609 6.85 -1.32 -3.26
CA LYS A 609 7.50 -0.35 -4.16
C LYS A 609 6.50 0.63 -4.80
N LEU A 610 5.23 0.25 -4.95
CA LEU A 610 4.16 1.17 -5.38
C LEU A 610 3.79 2.19 -4.27
N GLY A 611 4.18 1.91 -3.03
CA GLY A 611 4.03 2.79 -1.87
C GLY A 611 5.19 3.77 -1.67
N GLU A 612 6.10 3.88 -2.63
CA GLU A 612 7.27 4.75 -2.54
C GLU A 612 7.08 6.09 -3.27
N MET A 613 7.78 7.11 -2.80
CA MET A 613 7.84 8.43 -3.42
C MET A 613 8.85 8.39 -4.56
N LEU A 614 8.42 8.73 -5.77
CA LEU A 614 9.25 8.65 -6.97
C LEU A 614 9.84 10.01 -7.33
N ASN A 615 11.13 10.03 -7.69
CA ASN A 615 11.91 11.13 -8.29
C ASN A 615 12.11 12.39 -7.42
N VAL A 616 11.06 12.92 -6.81
CA VAL A 616 11.06 14.17 -6.03
C VAL A 616 10.29 13.99 -4.73
N ARG A 617 10.66 14.73 -3.68
CA ARG A 617 9.81 14.85 -2.49
C ARG A 617 8.57 15.68 -2.83
N PRO A 618 7.40 15.42 -2.24
CA PRO A 618 6.23 16.24 -2.48
C PRO A 618 6.40 17.66 -1.92
N ASP A 619 5.74 18.65 -2.51
CA ASP A 619 5.58 19.98 -1.91
C ASP A 619 4.56 19.93 -0.74
N ILE A 620 3.50 19.12 -0.88
CA ILE A 620 2.49 18.86 0.16
C ILE A 620 2.37 17.37 0.42
N LEU A 621 2.50 16.95 1.67
CA LEU A 621 2.26 15.58 2.13
C LEU A 621 0.99 15.52 2.98
N ILE A 622 -0.06 14.91 2.46
CA ILE A 622 -1.32 14.68 3.17
C ILE A 622 -1.23 13.32 3.86
N SER A 623 -1.19 13.32 5.19
CA SER A 623 -1.14 12.12 6.02
C SER A 623 -2.18 12.23 7.13
N PRO A 624 -3.44 11.87 6.84
CA PRO A 624 -4.50 11.87 7.83
C PRO A 624 -4.20 10.89 8.95
N SER A 625 -4.56 11.31 10.16
CA SER A 625 -4.29 10.55 11.37
C SER A 625 -5.40 10.76 12.39
N VAL A 626 -5.62 9.77 13.26
CA VAL A 626 -6.48 9.89 14.44
C VAL A 626 -5.94 10.90 15.47
N LEU A 627 -4.68 11.31 15.31
CA LEU A 627 -4.06 12.39 16.08
C LEU A 627 -4.76 13.73 15.79
N GLN A 628 -4.54 14.71 16.68
CA GLN A 628 -5.06 16.06 16.48
C GLN A 628 -4.60 16.61 15.12
N GLY A 629 -5.52 17.22 14.37
CA GLY A 629 -5.23 17.84 13.08
C GLY A 629 -4.15 18.90 13.25
N THR A 630 -3.18 18.91 12.33
CA THR A 630 -1.99 19.76 12.42
C THR A 630 -1.37 20.05 11.07
N VAL A 631 -0.52 21.08 11.02
CA VAL A 631 0.33 21.39 9.87
C VAL A 631 1.77 21.66 10.34
N LYS A 632 2.75 21.09 9.63
CA LYS A 632 4.18 21.31 9.88
C LYS A 632 4.92 21.47 8.55
N VAL A 633 5.99 22.24 8.54
CA VAL A 633 6.93 22.27 7.42
C VAL A 633 8.18 21.50 7.83
N VAL A 634 8.46 20.40 7.13
CA VAL A 634 9.55 19.48 7.45
C VAL A 634 10.31 19.19 6.18
N GLU A 635 11.63 19.44 6.17
CA GLU A 635 12.45 19.25 4.97
C GLU A 635 11.84 19.90 3.71
N SER A 636 11.35 21.14 3.86
CA SER A 636 10.70 21.90 2.78
C SER A 636 9.38 21.30 2.25
N VAL A 637 8.76 20.38 2.98
CA VAL A 637 7.46 19.77 2.66
C VAL A 637 6.41 20.29 3.63
N ILE A 638 5.26 20.74 3.12
CA ILE A 638 4.09 21.06 3.95
C ILE A 638 3.37 19.76 4.28
N VAL A 639 3.48 19.32 5.53
CA VAL A 639 2.86 18.09 6.02
C VAL A 639 1.54 18.45 6.68
N ILE A 640 0.45 17.88 6.17
CA ILE A 640 -0.91 18.19 6.59
C ILE A 640 -1.57 16.92 7.13
N ASN A 641 -1.90 16.94 8.43
CA ASN A 641 -2.89 16.05 9.00
C ASN A 641 -4.20 16.85 9.15
N PRO A 642 -5.22 16.64 8.29
CA PRO A 642 -6.51 17.33 8.45
C PRO A 642 -7.28 16.91 9.71
N GLY A 643 -6.87 15.82 10.37
CA GLY A 643 -7.70 15.08 11.32
C GLY A 643 -8.81 14.31 10.58
N THR A 644 -9.69 13.66 11.34
CA THR A 644 -10.90 13.03 10.78
C THR A 644 -12.02 14.05 10.72
N LEU A 645 -12.84 14.02 9.67
CA LEU A 645 -13.98 14.94 9.49
C LEU A 645 -15.07 14.69 10.53
N SER A 646 -15.28 13.43 10.88
CA SER A 646 -16.14 13.02 11.98
C SER A 646 -15.32 12.25 13.02
N LYS A 647 -15.68 12.44 14.28
CA LYS A 647 -15.25 11.59 15.39
C LYS A 647 -16.48 10.79 15.84
N ARG A 648 -16.24 9.65 16.51
CA ARG A 648 -17.31 8.71 16.95
C ARG A 648 -18.59 9.38 17.47
N ARG A 649 -18.45 10.40 18.32
CA ARG A 649 -19.58 11.16 18.89
C ARG A 649 -19.31 12.66 18.94
N ALA A 650 -18.58 13.19 17.95
CA ALA A 650 -18.27 14.62 17.88
C ALA A 650 -17.93 15.04 16.45
N ALA A 651 -18.08 16.33 16.16
CA ALA A 651 -17.53 16.92 14.96
C ALA A 651 -15.99 16.86 14.95
N GLY A 652 -15.44 16.66 13.78
CA GLY A 652 -14.01 16.60 13.54
C GLY A 652 -13.45 17.87 12.95
N THR A 653 -12.46 17.73 12.07
CA THR A 653 -11.75 18.84 11.42
C THR A 653 -11.48 18.52 9.95
N PHE A 654 -11.19 19.57 9.18
CA PHE A 654 -10.66 19.49 7.82
C PHE A 654 -9.52 20.50 7.65
N ALA A 655 -8.78 20.43 6.55
CA ALA A 655 -7.77 21.43 6.22
C ALA A 655 -8.21 22.31 5.03
N ARG A 656 -7.94 23.61 5.13
CA ARG A 656 -8.07 24.58 4.03
C ARG A 656 -6.68 25.09 3.67
N VAL A 657 -6.30 24.95 2.42
CA VAL A 657 -4.99 25.33 1.88
C VAL A 657 -5.20 26.44 0.87
N ILE A 658 -4.54 27.58 1.08
CA ILE A 658 -4.58 28.75 0.22
C ILE A 658 -3.20 28.95 -0.40
N VAL A 659 -3.11 28.92 -1.73
CA VAL A 659 -1.83 28.98 -2.46
C VAL A 659 -1.79 30.23 -3.32
N GLN A 660 -0.77 31.07 -3.13
CA GLN A 660 -0.50 32.22 -3.98
C GLN A 660 0.26 31.81 -5.26
N PRO A 661 0.14 32.55 -6.36
CA PRO A 661 0.90 32.29 -7.58
C PRO A 661 2.41 32.32 -7.32
N ALA A 662 3.19 31.60 -8.14
CA ALA A 662 4.64 31.60 -8.02
C ALA A 662 5.21 32.95 -8.50
N VAL A 663 6.18 33.51 -7.78
CA VAL A 663 6.92 34.69 -8.22
C VAL A 663 8.26 34.24 -8.78
N VAL A 664 8.56 34.63 -10.02
CA VAL A 664 9.84 34.32 -10.68
C VAL A 664 10.58 35.62 -10.94
N SER A 665 11.84 35.70 -10.51
CA SER A 665 12.68 36.88 -10.72
C SER A 665 13.20 36.97 -12.16
N ASP A 666 13.54 38.17 -12.62
CA ASP A 666 14.13 38.37 -13.95
C ASP A 666 15.43 37.59 -14.13
N VAL A 667 16.23 37.43 -13.07
CA VAL A 667 17.47 36.63 -13.08
C VAL A 667 17.17 35.14 -13.29
N GLU A 668 16.12 34.61 -12.68
CA GLU A 668 15.70 33.22 -12.89
C GLU A 668 15.15 33.01 -14.29
N ARG A 669 14.42 34.00 -14.83
CA ARG A 669 13.93 34.00 -16.21
C ARG A 669 15.07 33.99 -17.22
N GLU A 670 16.06 34.86 -17.07
CA GLU A 670 17.23 34.93 -17.95
C GLU A 670 18.05 33.64 -17.95
N LYS A 671 18.15 32.97 -16.80
CA LYS A 671 18.83 31.66 -16.70
C LYS A 671 18.07 30.53 -17.38
N GLY A 672 16.73 30.57 -17.38
CA GLY A 672 15.87 29.56 -18.01
C GLY A 672 15.91 28.16 -17.37
N PHE A 673 16.59 27.99 -16.23
CA PHE A 673 16.64 26.71 -15.49
C PHE A 673 15.38 26.51 -14.65
N ALA A 674 15.08 25.26 -14.31
CA ALA A 674 13.97 24.94 -13.42
C ALA A 674 14.18 25.56 -12.03
N VAL A 675 13.15 26.21 -11.51
CA VAL A 675 13.13 26.89 -10.22
C VAL A 675 12.32 26.05 -9.23
N ALA A 676 12.86 25.85 -8.03
CA ALA A 676 12.17 25.14 -6.97
C ALA A 676 10.88 25.86 -6.58
N HIS A 677 9.79 25.12 -6.34
CA HIS A 677 8.46 25.74 -6.16
C HIS A 677 8.33 26.57 -4.88
N LYS A 678 9.16 26.27 -3.87
CA LYS A 678 9.17 26.89 -2.53
C LYS A 678 7.76 27.08 -1.95
N LEU A 679 6.92 26.05 -2.09
CA LEU A 679 5.48 26.17 -1.88
C LEU A 679 5.14 26.64 -0.45
N TRP A 680 5.92 26.25 0.55
CA TRP A 680 5.75 26.63 1.96
C TRP A 680 5.87 28.14 2.21
N GLU A 681 6.56 28.90 1.35
CA GLU A 681 6.73 30.37 1.51
C GLU A 681 5.48 31.15 1.08
N ARG A 682 4.65 30.54 0.22
CA ARG A 682 3.49 31.17 -0.46
C ARG A 682 2.17 30.43 -0.23
N THR A 683 2.12 29.60 0.80
CA THR A 683 0.95 28.81 1.15
C THR A 683 0.53 29.07 2.58
N ARG A 684 -0.77 29.24 2.77
CA ARG A 684 -1.42 29.21 4.08
C ARG A 684 -2.19 27.91 4.24
N VAL A 685 -2.12 27.32 5.43
CA VAL A 685 -2.90 26.14 5.80
C VAL A 685 -3.62 26.40 7.11
N ASP A 686 -4.93 26.25 7.11
CA ASP A 686 -5.77 26.29 8.30
C ASP A 686 -6.33 24.89 8.57
N ILE A 687 -6.26 24.41 9.82
CA ILE A 687 -7.03 23.27 10.31
C ILE A 687 -8.30 23.82 10.95
N VAL A 688 -9.46 23.41 10.44
CA VAL A 688 -10.76 24.04 10.71
C VAL A 688 -11.73 23.00 11.26
N LYS A 689 -12.48 23.35 12.30
CA LYS A 689 -13.58 22.52 12.81
C LYS A 689 -14.75 22.50 11.82
N ILE A 690 -15.26 21.30 11.53
CA ILE A 690 -16.41 21.13 10.63
C ILE A 690 -17.72 21.53 11.30
#